data_AF-A0A6I2VMW3-F1
#
_entry.id   AF-A0A6I2VMW3-F1
#
_cell.length_a   1.000
_cell.length_b   1.000
_cell.length_c   1.000
_cell.angle_alpha   90.00
_cell.angle_beta   90.00
_cell.angle_gamma   90.00
#
_symmetry.space_group_name_H-M   'P 1'
#
loop_
_entity.id
_entity.type
_entity.pdbx_description
1 polymer ?
#
loop_
_entity_poly.entity_id
_entity_poly.type
_entity_poly.pdbx_seq_one_letter_code
_entity_poly.pdbx_strand_id
1 'polypeptide(L)'
;MVAVPCWAIYVWLNCTHSVVRRLRGDSVTQWLRRRYDVCIIALLAYLPLLLSAPGKLPADTKLYLYLNPGRLLSDAAWTWDNRQLGGWVPHQNVGYLWPTGPWFAFFDWLNIPDWIAHRLWLGSLLLLAGLGARWLAKLLELPAKSYFIAGVAYQLSPYVLPYISRTSALLLPWALLPWIVGLTLKIIHEPKLKYFAVFGLIIMSSGGLNATALLMIAPAPVIWLIDAWSTRKISWKRALSLTGLLGLISAVMSAWWAAGLSVQGKYGAPVLSYSEALQSTSATSTATEALRGLGYWLFYDRNKITALTSASTPYQNNLLIIVVGVVLVVAGCLGLLCHHKLKRPLSLMLLIGVVLSVGAYPSDSPSPLWSYFSHHPKSAVSLALRSSSRAVPLIALALAIGLAIFAHRAMTFFAQRSPRLTHAVLPFTLLFVCLNVPALFGGRYIDPAISRPEELPTAWTKAATLLDQRFDAGHTGSVLILPGIESAAYRWGYPVDPILPGITKKPLITRDWLPLGSAPFMDLLYALDDSFQNGTADANSIAPIARLLGADTVMVVNSYQYERFGVHRPERSAALIASAPGLTPIGDFGEPSINLASDFETNDLQDFPPTALPEISLYEVNDAPAGARITDYPIVVSGDGTGIVDIAAAGLIDGKSSVLASAALDSVALTDAIANAPEVIVTDSNRKRAHQWRGSQEVWGATEGTSALVDSFDAFDNRLPVFPLAIDRIKTQSIAENNSRTTMSATAYGALLSYLPEYRPGNANDGNVDTSWSIGWGNNPVGQVLTYTSNIGVPKVDHLELVPAQFSADQREISSISVSVDSSPWTQQAIDLSASMTKIELDQPGNTVRIRIDGVTSGDDQLPVGWAEILSASSQQPEGIRVPSDATSVASSSTPVSYVFTRLRTDGYKALRQDPELSINRTFYVAHDDNFTLTAQATSSTEITTDDQCRDDLVQLDYQKIPVRITQSLGNTITIEGCESLFLVPGDRILQSSLNASVTIDRIVLRSALAKIPEPSQVSAITQSRTDRTTSITSCTSGCWLELNDGWNIGWEGSLSGQTLNAPIASAGGRLLWKLPATQDNTPFETNWTPQVRMWIGIAMTVIGLLICLIILGIPKIRRRKLRPDSIVGKIAATDLSRVAFTTCALALGALIISPLYGLLAGILATHSFTSKRLPKIGIALITLGMLFLVAQQIRTGAAPSFGWPSVFRRSHRPILLGIVLISLSTWMTARPKQNEPADPTASVSPL
;
A
#
# COMPACT_ATOMS: atom_id res chain seq x y z
N MET A 1 24.05 25.50 11.87
CA MET A 1 23.07 26.56 11.52
C MET A 1 21.68 26.03 11.81
N VAL A 2 21.22 26.16 13.07
CA VAL A 2 19.97 25.53 13.54
C VAL A 2 18.94 26.64 13.77
N ALA A 3 17.99 26.75 12.85
CA ALA A 3 16.81 27.61 12.99
C ALA A 3 15.59 26.75 13.39
N VAL A 4 15.64 26.16 14.59
CA VAL A 4 14.43 25.81 15.37
C VAL A 4 13.54 27.05 15.35
N PRO A 5 12.23 26.93 15.08
CA PRO A 5 11.51 27.91 14.31
C PRO A 5 11.63 29.25 15.02
N CYS A 6 12.49 30.08 14.47
CA CYS A 6 12.49 31.50 14.74
C CYS A 6 11.08 32.02 14.54
N TRP A 7 10.13 31.35 13.88
CA TRP A 7 8.72 31.74 13.88
C TRP A 7 7.95 31.43 15.19
N ALA A 8 8.08 30.24 15.79
CA ALA A 8 7.48 29.97 17.11
C ALA A 8 8.20 30.77 18.20
N ILE A 9 9.53 30.89 18.10
CA ILE A 9 10.35 31.75 18.95
C ILE A 9 10.14 33.24 18.63
N TYR A 10 9.69 33.68 17.44
CA TYR A 10 9.37 35.09 17.13
C TYR A 10 7.91 35.43 17.37
N VAL A 11 7.01 34.44 17.39
CA VAL A 11 5.65 34.57 17.94
C VAL A 11 5.75 34.57 19.47
N TRP A 12 6.58 33.69 20.05
CA TRP A 12 6.90 33.68 21.47
C TRP A 12 7.72 34.90 21.86
N LEU A 13 8.69 35.37 21.07
CA LEU A 13 9.50 36.58 21.30
C LEU A 13 8.75 37.87 20.98
N ASN A 14 7.84 37.95 20.01
CA ASN A 14 6.96 39.14 19.91
C ASN A 14 5.88 39.12 20.98
N CYS A 15 5.44 37.95 21.43
CA CYS A 15 4.69 37.83 22.67
C CYS A 15 5.55 38.30 23.84
N THR A 16 6.79 37.84 24.04
CA THR A 16 7.65 38.21 25.18
C THR A 16 8.20 39.62 25.10
N HIS A 17 8.49 40.21 23.93
CA HIS A 17 8.89 41.62 23.83
C HIS A 17 7.72 42.57 24.13
N SER A 18 6.48 42.15 23.87
CA SER A 18 5.28 42.89 24.29
C SER A 18 4.86 42.58 25.73
N VAL A 19 5.22 41.39 26.26
CA VAL A 19 4.92 40.91 27.61
C VAL A 19 5.94 41.45 28.62
N VAL A 20 7.24 41.46 28.34
CA VAL A 20 8.28 42.01 29.23
C VAL A 20 8.16 43.54 29.38
N ARG A 21 7.65 44.24 28.35
CA ARG A 21 7.37 45.69 28.46
C ARG A 21 6.01 46.02 29.13
N ARG A 22 5.07 45.07 29.22
CA ARG A 22 3.75 45.23 29.87
C ARG A 22 3.60 44.54 31.23
N LEU A 23 4.49 43.63 31.59
CA LEU A 23 4.52 42.95 32.90
C LEU A 23 4.91 43.90 34.05
N ARG A 24 5.21 45.17 33.77
CA ARG A 24 5.37 46.20 34.79
C ARG A 24 4.04 46.78 35.32
N GLY A 25 2.87 46.33 34.84
CA GLY A 25 1.57 46.90 35.26
C GLY A 25 0.39 45.94 35.46
N ASP A 26 0.32 44.80 34.75
CA ASP A 26 -0.82 43.85 34.86
C ASP A 26 -0.36 42.55 35.57
N SER A 27 -1.13 42.05 36.55
CA SER A 27 -0.86 40.76 37.20
C SER A 27 -1.02 39.58 36.24
N VAL A 28 -0.27 38.49 36.44
CA VAL A 28 -0.35 37.23 35.64
C VAL A 28 -1.81 36.74 35.54
N THR A 29 -2.60 36.90 36.59
CA THR A 29 -4.03 36.57 36.64
C THR A 29 -4.89 37.42 35.71
N GLN A 30 -4.62 38.72 35.55
CA GLN A 30 -5.34 39.57 34.59
C GLN A 30 -4.96 39.24 33.14
N TRP A 31 -3.69 38.88 32.89
CA TRP A 31 -3.24 38.43 31.58
C TRP A 31 -3.91 37.11 31.16
N LEU A 32 -3.93 36.12 32.05
CA LEU A 32 -4.62 34.84 31.83
C LEU A 32 -6.12 35.01 31.58
N ARG A 33 -6.80 35.88 32.34
CA ARG A 33 -8.22 36.21 32.12
C ARG A 33 -8.48 36.84 30.74
N ARG A 34 -7.56 37.66 30.22
CA ARG A 34 -7.70 38.30 28.89
C ARG A 34 -7.40 37.34 27.72
N ARG A 35 -6.80 36.17 27.97
CA ARG A 35 -6.35 35.21 26.94
C ARG A 35 -6.78 33.77 27.22
N TYR A 36 -7.85 33.59 27.98
CA TYR A 36 -8.37 32.28 28.37
C TYR A 36 -8.60 31.34 27.17
N ASP A 37 -9.00 31.90 26.03
CA ASP A 37 -9.23 31.18 24.78
C ASP A 37 -7.96 30.50 24.25
N VAL A 38 -6.84 31.23 24.22
CA VAL A 38 -5.53 30.70 23.81
C VAL A 38 -5.02 29.68 24.81
N CYS A 39 -5.17 29.95 26.12
CA CYS A 39 -4.76 29.04 27.18
C CYS A 39 -5.53 27.71 27.12
N ILE A 40 -6.85 27.73 26.94
CA ILE A 40 -7.66 26.51 26.85
C ILE A 40 -7.33 25.71 25.60
N ILE A 41 -7.18 26.35 24.43
CA ILE A 41 -6.74 25.68 23.20
C ILE A 41 -5.40 24.95 23.43
N ALA A 42 -4.44 25.60 24.09
CA ALA A 42 -3.15 25.00 24.42
C ALA A 42 -3.27 23.86 25.44
N LEU A 43 -4.06 24.02 26.50
CA LEU A 43 -4.30 22.96 27.49
C LEU A 43 -4.93 21.73 26.85
N LEU A 44 -5.95 21.91 26.00
CA LEU A 44 -6.58 20.81 25.26
C LEU A 44 -5.64 20.16 24.24
N ALA A 45 -4.64 20.90 23.73
CA ALA A 45 -3.66 20.38 22.79
C ALA A 45 -2.64 19.48 23.50
N TYR A 46 -2.09 19.90 24.64
CA TYR A 46 -0.97 19.20 25.28
C TYR A 46 -1.38 18.28 26.42
N LEU A 47 -2.28 18.71 27.31
CA LEU A 47 -2.54 17.99 28.56
C LEU A 47 -3.10 16.57 28.32
N PRO A 48 -4.12 16.35 27.47
CA PRO A 48 -4.61 15.01 27.19
C PRO A 48 -3.54 14.09 26.58
N LEU A 49 -2.68 14.64 25.71
CA LEU A 49 -1.60 13.89 25.06
C LEU A 49 -0.50 13.50 26.04
N LEU A 50 -0.05 14.42 26.89
CA LEU A 50 0.98 14.16 27.90
C LEU A 50 0.50 13.16 28.96
N LEU A 51 -0.80 13.10 29.22
CA LEU A 51 -1.41 12.11 30.12
C LEU A 51 -1.74 10.78 29.41
N SER A 52 -1.59 10.70 28.08
CA SER A 52 -1.89 9.48 27.32
C SER A 52 -0.67 8.57 27.24
N ALA A 53 -0.79 7.39 27.87
CA ALA A 53 0.22 6.33 27.89
C ALA A 53 1.67 6.82 28.07
N PRO A 54 2.03 7.40 29.24
CA PRO A 54 3.40 7.81 29.54
C PRO A 54 4.40 6.65 29.38
N GLY A 55 5.59 6.93 28.85
CA GLY A 55 6.63 5.91 28.59
C GLY A 55 6.35 4.97 27.41
N LYS A 56 5.27 5.20 26.65
CA LYS A 56 4.96 4.44 25.43
C LYS A 56 4.98 5.31 24.19
N LEU A 57 5.47 4.73 23.10
CA LEU A 57 5.42 5.31 21.77
C LEU A 57 4.39 4.57 20.92
N PRO A 58 3.55 5.28 20.14
CA PRO A 58 2.86 4.64 19.03
C PRO A 58 3.86 4.28 17.93
N ALA A 59 3.44 3.51 16.93
CA ALA A 59 4.23 3.30 15.72
C ALA A 59 4.62 4.66 15.08
N ASP A 60 3.62 5.49 14.80
CA ASP A 60 3.72 6.78 14.09
C ASP A 60 4.61 6.74 12.82
N THR A 61 4.75 7.87 12.14
CA THR A 61 5.23 8.02 10.74
C THR A 61 6.54 7.30 10.41
N LYS A 62 7.48 7.18 11.36
CA LYS A 62 8.72 6.39 11.19
C LYS A 62 9.35 6.07 12.52
N LEU A 63 9.70 4.81 12.75
CA LEU A 63 10.37 4.37 13.97
C LEU A 63 11.73 5.05 14.19
N TYR A 64 12.47 5.32 13.10
CA TYR A 64 13.83 5.87 13.18
C TYR A 64 13.89 7.33 13.66
N LEU A 65 12.75 8.03 13.73
CA LEU A 65 12.67 9.34 14.37
C LEU A 65 12.95 9.25 15.88
N TYR A 66 12.71 8.09 16.49
CA TYR A 66 12.89 7.84 17.91
C TYR A 66 14.21 7.11 18.18
N LEU A 67 14.56 6.14 17.32
CA LEU A 67 15.77 5.34 17.56
C LEU A 67 17.08 6.09 17.21
N ASN A 68 17.10 6.82 16.09
CA ASN A 68 18.29 7.55 15.65
C ASN A 68 17.92 8.67 14.66
N PRO A 69 17.30 9.77 15.13
CA PRO A 69 16.85 10.85 14.25
C PRO A 69 18.00 11.55 13.52
N GLY A 70 19.21 11.57 14.11
CA GLY A 70 20.42 12.11 13.48
C GLY A 70 20.81 11.34 12.22
N ARG A 71 20.84 9.99 12.29
CA ARG A 71 21.10 9.13 11.14
C ARG A 71 20.03 9.29 10.07
N LEU A 72 18.75 9.26 10.46
CA LEU A 72 17.63 9.47 9.54
C LEU A 72 17.75 10.79 8.77
N LEU A 73 18.12 11.88 9.45
CA LEU A 73 18.36 13.18 8.81
C LEU A 73 19.53 13.14 7.83
N SER A 74 20.62 12.48 8.19
CA SER A 74 21.78 12.33 7.31
C SER A 74 21.44 11.54 6.04
N ASP A 75 20.52 10.57 6.17
CA ASP A 75 20.09 9.69 5.10
C ASP A 75 19.06 10.34 4.17
N ALA A 76 18.20 11.20 4.70
CA ALA A 76 17.07 11.79 3.97
C ALA A 76 17.47 12.62 2.73
N ALA A 77 18.71 13.10 2.66
CA ALA A 77 19.21 13.83 1.49
C ALA A 77 19.63 12.92 0.32
N TRP A 78 19.73 11.61 0.54
CA TRP A 78 20.23 10.65 -0.45
C TRP A 78 19.09 9.88 -1.11
N THR A 79 19.29 9.57 -2.39
CA THR A 79 18.30 8.90 -3.24
C THR A 79 18.60 7.43 -3.50
N TRP A 80 19.71 6.92 -2.96
CA TRP A 80 20.05 5.50 -2.91
C TRP A 80 20.40 5.11 -1.47
N ASP A 81 19.90 3.98 -1.01
CA ASP A 81 20.24 3.39 0.29
C ASP A 81 20.54 1.89 0.12
N ASN A 82 21.79 1.50 0.40
CA ASN A 82 22.28 0.13 0.29
C ASN A 82 22.19 -0.68 1.59
N ARG A 83 21.68 -0.08 2.68
CA ARG A 83 21.61 -0.75 3.98
C ARG A 83 20.34 -1.55 4.18
N GLN A 84 19.38 -1.45 3.26
CA GLN A 84 18.10 -2.17 3.34
C GLN A 84 17.73 -2.70 1.96
N LEU A 85 17.05 -3.84 1.93
CA LEU A 85 16.39 -4.39 0.74
C LEU A 85 17.33 -4.58 -0.46
N GLY A 86 18.58 -4.95 -0.18
CA GLY A 86 19.64 -5.16 -1.17
C GLY A 86 20.15 -3.88 -1.86
N GLY A 87 19.59 -2.71 -1.57
CA GLY A 87 19.81 -1.50 -2.36
C GLY A 87 18.51 -1.02 -2.99
N TRP A 88 18.02 0.14 -2.55
CA TRP A 88 16.74 0.67 -2.99
C TRP A 88 16.75 2.19 -3.11
N VAL A 89 15.71 2.72 -3.77
CA VAL A 89 15.47 4.16 -3.92
C VAL A 89 14.48 4.60 -2.85
N PRO A 90 14.91 5.31 -1.79
CA PRO A 90 14.04 5.59 -0.66
C PRO A 90 12.79 6.39 -1.05
N HIS A 91 11.63 5.83 -0.72
CA HIS A 91 10.37 6.54 -0.80
C HIS A 91 10.09 7.26 0.52
N GLN A 92 9.54 8.48 0.46
CA GLN A 92 9.20 9.33 1.62
C GLN A 92 10.38 9.86 2.45
N ASN A 93 11.53 9.19 2.51
CA ASN A 93 12.66 9.57 3.38
C ASN A 93 13.06 11.03 3.26
N VAL A 94 13.08 11.58 2.03
CA VAL A 94 13.34 12.99 1.80
C VAL A 94 12.50 13.86 2.73
N GLY A 95 11.20 13.59 2.86
CA GLY A 95 10.24 14.35 3.66
C GLY A 95 10.61 14.56 5.13
N TYR A 96 11.55 13.80 5.71
CA TYR A 96 12.05 14.02 7.07
C TYR A 96 13.10 15.13 7.19
N LEU A 97 13.70 15.64 6.09
CA LEU A 97 14.64 16.77 6.17
C LEU A 97 14.02 18.00 6.83
N TRP A 98 12.72 18.23 6.61
CA TRP A 98 11.99 19.31 7.27
C TRP A 98 10.47 19.08 7.25
N PRO A 99 9.74 19.37 8.35
CA PRO A 99 10.21 19.81 9.66
C PRO A 99 10.34 18.69 10.71
N THR A 100 9.90 17.47 10.39
CA THR A 100 9.77 16.36 11.35
C THR A 100 11.11 15.85 11.87
N GLY A 101 12.08 15.54 10.99
CA GLY A 101 13.38 15.05 11.42
C GLY A 101 14.12 16.03 12.34
N PRO A 102 14.22 17.34 12.01
CA PRO A 102 14.88 18.30 12.89
C PRO A 102 14.17 18.49 14.23
N TRP A 103 12.87 18.26 14.31
CA TRP A 103 12.15 18.28 15.58
C TRP A 103 12.67 17.20 16.51
N PHE A 104 12.64 15.93 16.06
CA PHE A 104 13.04 14.82 16.92
C PHE A 104 14.54 14.83 17.20
N ALA A 105 15.39 15.18 16.22
CA ALA A 105 16.82 15.35 16.44
C ALA A 105 17.16 16.44 17.47
N PHE A 106 16.34 17.50 17.57
CA PHE A 106 16.53 18.53 18.58
C PHE A 106 16.20 18.04 19.99
N PHE A 107 15.13 17.25 20.15
CA PHE A 107 14.76 16.69 21.46
C PHE A 107 15.70 15.56 21.89
N ASP A 108 16.15 14.74 20.95
CA ASP A 108 17.20 13.74 21.15
C ASP A 108 18.51 14.39 21.63
N TRP A 109 18.94 15.49 20.98
CA TRP A 109 20.09 16.28 21.43
C TRP A 109 19.92 16.85 22.86
N LEU A 110 18.69 17.16 23.28
CA LEU A 110 18.38 17.60 24.64
C LEU A 110 18.23 16.45 25.64
N ASN A 111 18.34 15.19 25.20
CA ASN A 111 18.05 13.98 25.97
C ASN A 111 16.65 14.01 26.61
N ILE A 112 15.67 14.57 25.89
CA ILE A 112 14.28 14.53 26.32
C ILE A 112 13.68 13.20 25.85
N PRO A 113 12.98 12.45 26.74
CA PRO A 113 12.34 11.20 26.36
C PRO A 113 11.49 11.32 25.08
N ASP A 114 11.61 10.34 24.19
CA ASP A 114 10.99 10.31 22.88
C ASP A 114 9.48 10.43 22.97
N TRP A 115 8.86 9.78 23.97
CA TRP A 115 7.42 9.87 24.15
C TRP A 115 6.99 11.31 24.43
N ILE A 116 7.78 12.09 25.20
CA ILE A 116 7.52 13.51 25.46
C ILE A 116 7.71 14.31 24.18
N ALA A 117 8.82 14.11 23.46
CA ALA A 117 9.09 14.78 22.19
C ALA A 117 7.95 14.58 21.18
N HIS A 118 7.41 13.36 21.13
CA HIS A 118 6.27 13.00 20.30
C HIS A 118 4.95 13.63 20.78
N ARG A 119 4.65 13.65 22.10
CA ARG A 119 3.45 14.35 22.60
C ARG A 119 3.52 15.86 22.34
N LEU A 120 4.70 16.46 22.47
CA LEU A 120 4.92 17.87 22.14
C LEU A 120 4.77 18.14 20.64
N TRP A 121 5.22 17.21 19.78
CA TRP A 121 4.99 17.27 18.34
C TRP A 121 3.49 17.30 18.02
N LEU A 122 2.75 16.28 18.48
CA LEU A 122 1.31 16.18 18.28
C LEU A 122 0.55 17.38 18.86
N GLY A 123 0.90 17.79 20.09
CA GLY A 123 0.31 18.95 20.74
C GLY A 123 0.59 20.24 19.96
N SER A 124 1.75 20.37 19.33
CA SER A 124 2.07 21.50 18.45
C SER A 124 1.21 21.51 17.20
N LEU A 125 0.97 20.36 16.57
CA LEU A 125 0.08 20.24 15.40
C LEU A 125 -1.36 20.64 15.77
N LEU A 126 -1.90 20.11 16.87
CA LEU A 126 -3.22 20.45 17.38
C LEU A 126 -3.33 21.94 17.74
N LEU A 127 -2.31 22.50 18.41
CA LEU A 127 -2.24 23.90 18.76
C LEU A 127 -2.22 24.80 17.51
N LEU A 128 -1.40 24.46 16.51
CA LEU A 128 -1.30 25.21 15.26
C LEU A 128 -2.63 25.21 14.52
N ALA A 129 -3.32 24.06 14.46
CA ALA A 129 -4.65 23.96 13.87
C ALA A 129 -5.66 24.86 14.61
N GLY A 130 -5.74 24.75 15.95
CA GLY A 130 -6.69 25.49 16.76
C GLY A 130 -6.44 27.00 16.75
N LEU A 131 -5.18 27.43 16.91
CA LEU A 131 -4.81 28.84 16.83
C LEU A 131 -4.98 29.40 15.42
N GLY A 132 -4.71 28.60 14.39
CA GLY A 132 -4.92 28.97 13.00
C GLY A 132 -6.40 29.21 12.70
N ALA A 133 -7.27 28.26 13.05
CA ALA A 133 -8.71 28.38 12.86
C ALA A 133 -9.30 29.55 13.65
N ARG A 134 -8.84 29.75 14.90
CA ARG A 134 -9.17 30.92 15.72
C ARG A 134 -8.73 32.22 15.06
N TRP A 135 -7.48 32.29 14.59
CA TRP A 135 -6.94 33.49 13.95
C TRP A 135 -7.67 33.81 12.65
N LEU A 136 -7.98 32.79 11.83
CA LEU A 136 -8.78 32.92 10.64
C LEU A 136 -10.19 33.43 10.97
N ALA A 137 -10.88 32.83 11.93
CA ALA A 137 -12.21 33.27 12.36
C ALA A 137 -12.20 34.74 12.84
N LYS A 138 -11.15 35.16 13.55
CA LYS A 138 -10.96 36.57 13.92
C LYS A 138 -10.72 37.46 12.69
N LEU A 139 -9.95 36.99 11.71
CA LEU A 139 -9.70 37.71 10.44
C LEU A 139 -11.00 37.87 9.61
N LEU A 140 -11.93 36.93 9.76
CA LEU A 140 -13.27 36.97 9.20
C LEU A 140 -14.26 37.81 10.02
N GLU A 141 -13.77 38.61 10.97
CA GLU A 141 -14.55 39.52 11.82
C GLU A 141 -15.57 38.83 12.73
N LEU A 142 -15.35 37.55 13.09
CA LEU A 142 -16.23 36.85 14.03
C LEU A 142 -15.99 37.30 15.48
N PRO A 143 -17.04 37.34 16.32
CA PRO A 143 -16.93 37.72 17.74
C PRO A 143 -16.04 36.80 18.56
N ALA A 144 -15.63 37.27 19.75
CA ALA A 144 -14.64 36.58 20.57
C ALA A 144 -14.97 35.13 20.95
N LYS A 145 -16.21 34.89 21.36
CA LYS A 145 -16.67 33.54 21.70
C LYS A 145 -16.72 32.64 20.45
N SER A 146 -17.01 33.19 19.28
CA SER A 146 -17.09 32.44 18.02
C SER A 146 -15.73 32.01 17.52
N TYR A 147 -14.73 32.91 17.48
CA TYR A 147 -13.40 32.47 17.07
C TYR A 147 -12.79 31.45 18.04
N PHE A 148 -13.18 31.47 19.32
CA PHE A 148 -12.74 30.47 20.28
C PHE A 148 -13.36 29.09 19.97
N ILE A 149 -14.68 29.03 19.75
CA ILE A 149 -15.38 27.80 19.34
C ILE A 149 -14.79 27.24 18.03
N ALA A 150 -14.54 28.09 17.02
CA ALA A 150 -13.97 27.66 15.75
C ALA A 150 -12.58 27.02 15.93
N GLY A 151 -11.75 27.58 16.84
CA GLY A 151 -10.45 27.02 17.18
C GLY A 151 -10.54 25.64 17.80
N VAL A 152 -11.36 25.48 18.84
CA VAL A 152 -11.51 24.19 19.56
C VAL A 152 -12.17 23.13 18.66
N ALA A 153 -13.20 23.49 17.89
CA ALA A 153 -13.91 22.57 17.01
C ALA A 153 -13.04 22.04 15.85
N TYR A 154 -12.15 22.88 15.30
CA TYR A 154 -11.23 22.43 14.27
C TYR A 154 -10.12 21.54 14.86
N GLN A 155 -9.51 21.98 15.96
CA GLN A 155 -8.47 21.25 16.69
C GLN A 155 -8.91 19.83 17.07
N LEU A 156 -10.11 19.69 17.62
CA LEU A 156 -10.67 18.43 18.10
C LEU A 156 -11.61 17.78 17.05
N SER A 157 -11.21 17.81 15.79
CA SER A 157 -11.94 17.09 14.74
C SER A 157 -11.60 15.59 14.75
N PRO A 158 -12.57 14.66 14.60
CA PRO A 158 -12.30 13.21 14.56
C PRO A 158 -11.30 12.79 13.46
N TYR A 159 -11.12 13.63 12.44
CA TYR A 159 -10.18 13.45 11.35
C TYR A 159 -8.75 13.11 11.82
N VAL A 160 -8.31 13.60 12.99
CA VAL A 160 -6.93 13.40 13.45
C VAL A 160 -6.65 11.99 13.96
N LEU A 161 -7.67 11.25 14.37
CA LEU A 161 -7.54 9.98 15.08
C LEU A 161 -6.76 8.86 14.35
N PRO A 162 -6.87 8.66 13.02
CA PRO A 162 -6.15 7.60 12.35
C PRO A 162 -4.69 7.99 12.08
N TYR A 163 -4.34 9.27 12.25
CA TYR A 163 -3.00 9.79 12.00
C TYR A 163 -2.17 9.87 13.28
N ILE A 164 -2.78 10.19 14.43
CA ILE A 164 -2.05 10.44 15.70
C ILE A 164 -1.12 9.29 16.10
N SER A 165 -1.54 8.03 15.91
CA SER A 165 -0.74 6.85 16.30
C SER A 165 -0.10 6.12 15.11
N ARG A 166 -0.27 6.61 13.87
CA ARG A 166 0.22 5.93 12.66
C ARG A 166 1.06 6.81 11.74
N THR A 167 0.64 8.04 11.47
CA THR A 167 1.21 8.91 10.43
C THR A 167 0.98 10.40 10.72
N SER A 168 1.38 10.87 11.89
CA SER A 168 1.15 12.22 12.42
C SER A 168 1.65 13.34 11.50
N ALA A 169 2.72 13.11 10.73
CA ALA A 169 3.24 14.11 9.81
C ALA A 169 2.25 14.47 8.68
N LEU A 170 1.28 13.60 8.36
CA LEU A 170 0.19 13.89 7.42
C LEU A 170 -0.80 14.93 7.94
N LEU A 171 -0.73 15.30 9.22
CA LEU A 171 -1.53 16.37 9.80
C LEU A 171 -0.94 17.76 9.56
N LEU A 172 0.28 17.89 9.00
CA LEU A 172 0.88 19.19 8.71
C LEU A 172 0.02 20.06 7.75
N PRO A 173 -0.44 19.55 6.59
CA PRO A 173 -1.36 20.31 5.73
C PRO A 173 -2.65 20.72 6.45
N TRP A 174 -3.23 19.83 7.26
CA TRP A 174 -4.43 20.12 8.06
C TRP A 174 -4.16 21.25 9.07
N ALA A 175 -3.09 21.16 9.85
CA ALA A 175 -2.75 22.16 10.87
C ALA A 175 -2.48 23.55 10.25
N LEU A 176 -1.93 23.57 9.04
CA LEU A 176 -1.52 24.80 8.33
C LEU A 176 -2.64 25.39 7.46
N LEU A 177 -3.67 24.63 7.09
CA LEU A 177 -4.76 25.08 6.22
C LEU A 177 -5.40 26.41 6.66
N PRO A 178 -5.78 26.62 7.93
CA PRO A 178 -6.35 27.91 8.35
C PRO A 178 -5.39 29.10 8.16
N TRP A 179 -4.09 28.86 8.33
CA TRP A 179 -3.04 29.87 8.13
C TRP A 179 -2.86 30.21 6.66
N ILE A 180 -2.84 29.20 5.78
CA ILE A 180 -2.77 29.35 4.32
C ILE A 180 -3.93 30.23 3.83
N VAL A 181 -5.15 29.92 4.29
CA VAL A 181 -6.35 30.71 3.96
C VAL A 181 -6.24 32.13 4.51
N GLY A 182 -5.88 32.31 5.77
CA GLY A 182 -5.80 33.65 6.37
C GLY A 182 -4.68 34.51 5.78
N LEU A 183 -3.55 33.93 5.37
CA LEU A 183 -2.49 34.63 4.65
C LEU A 183 -2.95 35.03 3.25
N THR A 184 -3.69 34.16 2.56
CA THR A 184 -4.29 34.49 1.27
C THR A 184 -5.23 35.69 1.40
N LEU A 185 -6.06 35.71 2.43
CA LEU A 185 -6.89 36.87 2.76
C LEU A 185 -6.06 38.12 3.04
N LYS A 186 -4.97 38.02 3.82
CA LYS A 186 -4.07 39.16 4.05
C LYS A 186 -3.42 39.66 2.76
N ILE A 187 -3.02 38.77 1.85
CA ILE A 187 -2.43 39.12 0.56
C ILE A 187 -3.43 39.84 -0.34
N ILE A 188 -4.70 39.39 -0.36
CA ILE A 188 -5.78 40.03 -1.11
C ILE A 188 -6.00 41.48 -0.63
N HIS A 189 -6.08 41.70 0.69
CA HIS A 189 -6.39 43.02 1.25
C HIS A 189 -5.15 43.94 1.35
N GLU A 190 -3.98 43.39 1.64
CA GLU A 190 -2.73 44.11 1.84
C GLU A 190 -1.54 43.33 1.26
N PRO A 191 -1.21 43.44 -0.03
CA PRO A 191 -0.20 42.61 -0.71
C PRO A 191 1.24 43.01 -0.35
N LYS A 192 1.59 42.94 0.93
CA LYS A 192 2.93 43.18 1.48
C LYS A 192 3.80 41.93 1.27
N LEU A 193 5.05 42.12 0.87
CA LEU A 193 5.99 41.01 0.61
C LEU A 193 6.13 40.04 1.80
N LYS A 194 6.01 40.54 3.04
CA LYS A 194 6.05 39.70 4.24
C LYS A 194 5.03 38.56 4.24
N TYR A 195 3.83 38.74 3.68
CA TYR A 195 2.81 37.70 3.69
C TYR A 195 3.11 36.60 2.68
N PHE A 196 3.69 36.95 1.53
CA PHE A 196 4.21 35.99 0.55
C PHE A 196 5.39 35.18 1.13
N ALA A 197 6.30 35.85 1.84
CA ALA A 197 7.40 35.17 2.51
C ALA A 197 6.91 34.18 3.58
N VAL A 198 5.99 34.59 4.46
CA VAL A 198 5.41 33.67 5.46
C VAL A 198 4.61 32.55 4.79
N PHE A 199 3.88 32.84 3.71
CA PHE A 199 3.19 31.80 2.94
C PHE A 199 4.18 30.76 2.41
N GLY A 200 5.29 31.18 1.79
CA GLY A 200 6.33 30.27 1.31
C GLY A 200 6.93 29.41 2.42
N LEU A 201 7.23 29.99 3.59
CA LEU A 201 7.73 29.23 4.75
C LEU A 201 6.72 28.22 5.28
N ILE A 202 5.42 28.54 5.26
CA ILE A 202 4.36 27.61 5.64
C ILE A 202 4.24 26.47 4.64
N ILE A 203 4.31 26.73 3.33
CA ILE A 203 4.31 25.67 2.31
C ILE A 203 5.55 24.77 2.43
N MET A 204 6.74 25.36 2.65
CA MET A 204 7.94 24.57 2.92
C MET A 204 7.75 23.68 4.17
N SER A 205 7.07 24.20 5.19
CA SER A 205 6.83 23.50 6.46
C SER A 205 5.61 22.57 6.45
N SER A 206 4.84 22.50 5.37
CA SER A 206 3.74 21.53 5.27
C SER A 206 4.22 20.10 5.04
N GLY A 207 5.54 19.91 4.88
CA GLY A 207 6.21 18.62 4.76
C GLY A 207 6.19 18.07 3.34
N GLY A 208 7.18 17.21 3.04
CA GLY A 208 7.34 16.52 1.76
C GLY A 208 6.89 15.06 1.75
N LEU A 209 6.34 14.56 2.86
CA LEU A 209 5.98 13.16 3.03
C LEU A 209 4.76 12.75 2.19
N ASN A 210 3.89 13.69 1.83
CA ASN A 210 2.69 13.39 1.04
C ASN A 210 2.23 14.58 0.18
N ALA A 211 2.60 14.55 -1.10
CA ALA A 211 2.22 15.58 -2.07
C ALA A 211 0.70 15.73 -2.21
N THR A 212 -0.04 14.61 -2.26
CA THR A 212 -1.50 14.62 -2.45
C THR A 212 -2.22 15.34 -1.30
N ALA A 213 -1.75 15.19 -0.05
CA ALA A 213 -2.38 15.87 1.10
C ALA A 213 -2.32 17.41 0.97
N LEU A 214 -1.19 17.95 0.50
CA LEU A 214 -1.05 19.38 0.21
C LEU A 214 -1.92 19.81 -0.98
N LEU A 215 -1.95 19.02 -2.05
CA LEU A 215 -2.78 19.29 -3.24
C LEU A 215 -4.28 19.28 -2.90
N MET A 216 -4.73 18.39 -2.01
CA MET A 216 -6.14 18.27 -1.61
C MET A 216 -6.65 19.45 -0.79
N ILE A 217 -5.77 20.25 -0.19
CA ILE A 217 -6.14 21.48 0.52
C ILE A 217 -5.93 22.74 -0.32
N ALA A 218 -5.19 22.65 -1.45
CA ALA A 218 -4.93 23.76 -2.36
C ALA A 218 -6.19 24.47 -2.90
N PRO A 219 -7.37 23.84 -3.05
CA PRO A 219 -8.58 24.55 -3.42
C PRO A 219 -8.97 25.66 -2.43
N ALA A 220 -8.66 25.55 -1.14
CA ALA A 220 -9.07 26.53 -0.14
C ALA A 220 -8.63 27.98 -0.46
N PRO A 221 -7.33 28.28 -0.62
CA PRO A 221 -6.91 29.63 -0.99
C PRO A 221 -7.48 30.11 -2.34
N VAL A 222 -7.64 29.20 -3.31
CA VAL A 222 -8.22 29.53 -4.63
C VAL A 222 -9.68 29.95 -4.49
N ILE A 223 -10.47 29.27 -3.66
CA ILE A 223 -11.88 29.62 -3.38
C ILE A 223 -11.99 31.05 -2.84
N TRP A 224 -11.09 31.47 -1.96
CA TRP A 224 -11.09 32.84 -1.42
C TRP A 224 -10.67 33.89 -2.45
N LEU A 225 -9.79 33.55 -3.40
CA LEU A 225 -9.48 34.41 -4.54
C LEU A 225 -10.68 34.54 -5.50
N ILE A 226 -11.37 33.44 -5.77
CA ILE A 226 -12.62 33.43 -6.57
C ILE A 226 -13.71 34.25 -5.88
N ASP A 227 -13.89 34.12 -4.57
CA ASP A 227 -14.84 34.94 -3.80
C ASP A 227 -14.46 36.42 -3.87
N ALA A 228 -13.18 36.78 -3.67
CA ALA A 228 -12.72 38.15 -3.76
C ALA A 228 -12.94 38.76 -5.15
N TRP A 229 -12.72 37.98 -6.22
CA TRP A 229 -13.01 38.38 -7.59
C TRP A 229 -14.52 38.56 -7.83
N SER A 230 -15.32 37.54 -7.51
CA SER A 230 -16.78 37.57 -7.72
C SER A 230 -17.46 38.68 -6.92
N THR A 231 -16.89 39.04 -5.76
CA THR A 231 -17.37 40.13 -4.92
C THR A 231 -16.84 41.50 -5.32
N ARG A 232 -16.01 41.57 -6.36
CA ARG A 232 -15.36 42.77 -6.95
C ARG A 232 -14.38 43.47 -6.02
N LYS A 233 -13.76 42.73 -5.10
CA LYS A 233 -12.65 43.23 -4.27
C LYS A 233 -11.33 43.29 -5.04
N ILE A 234 -11.16 42.44 -6.05
CA ILE A 234 -9.99 42.36 -6.93
C ILE A 234 -10.40 42.11 -8.39
N SER A 235 -9.55 42.48 -9.35
CA SER A 235 -9.76 42.16 -10.76
C SER A 235 -9.47 40.68 -11.07
N TRP A 236 -10.02 40.16 -12.19
CA TRP A 236 -9.72 38.80 -12.67
C TRP A 236 -8.22 38.62 -12.96
N LYS A 237 -7.59 39.60 -13.62
CA LYS A 237 -6.15 39.59 -13.90
C LYS A 237 -5.34 39.48 -12.61
N ARG A 238 -5.76 40.20 -11.57
CA ARG A 238 -5.12 40.13 -10.26
C ARG A 238 -5.30 38.77 -9.60
N ALA A 239 -6.51 38.22 -9.62
CA ALA A 239 -6.78 36.87 -9.11
C ALA A 239 -5.86 35.85 -9.79
N LEU A 240 -5.79 35.85 -11.12
CA LEU A 240 -4.90 34.96 -11.88
C LEU A 240 -3.42 35.18 -11.56
N SER A 241 -2.97 36.44 -11.47
CA SER A 241 -1.57 36.77 -11.13
C SER A 241 -1.18 36.30 -9.73
N LEU A 242 -2.10 36.42 -8.77
CA LEU A 242 -1.87 35.96 -7.39
C LEU A 242 -1.88 34.43 -7.34
N THR A 243 -2.81 33.77 -8.03
CA THR A 243 -2.80 32.31 -8.14
C THR A 243 -1.49 31.82 -8.75
N GLY A 244 -1.03 32.41 -9.85
CA GLY A 244 0.24 32.06 -10.49
C GLY A 244 1.46 32.30 -9.59
N LEU A 245 1.52 33.45 -8.92
CA LEU A 245 2.62 33.77 -8.00
C LEU A 245 2.65 32.87 -6.77
N LEU A 246 1.49 32.60 -6.16
CA LEU A 246 1.39 31.67 -5.03
C LEU A 246 1.74 30.24 -5.48
N GLY A 247 1.30 29.83 -6.67
CA GLY A 247 1.68 28.55 -7.28
C GLY A 247 3.19 28.43 -7.49
N LEU A 248 3.84 29.48 -8.02
CA LEU A 248 5.29 29.52 -8.19
C LEU A 248 6.03 29.44 -6.86
N ILE A 249 5.59 30.20 -5.85
CA ILE A 249 6.17 30.13 -4.50
C ILE A 249 6.03 28.71 -3.95
N SER A 250 4.84 28.10 -4.06
CA SER A 250 4.62 26.74 -3.60
C SER A 250 5.51 25.73 -4.32
N ALA A 251 5.72 25.87 -5.64
CA ALA A 251 6.59 25.01 -6.43
C ALA A 251 8.05 25.11 -5.98
N VAL A 252 8.59 26.33 -5.81
CA VAL A 252 9.97 26.54 -5.34
C VAL A 252 10.18 26.00 -3.93
N MET A 253 9.21 26.23 -3.04
CA MET A 253 9.27 25.76 -1.63
C MET A 253 9.07 24.25 -1.49
N SER A 254 8.63 23.59 -2.56
CA SER A 254 8.40 22.14 -2.65
C SER A 254 9.45 21.42 -3.48
N ALA A 255 10.38 22.15 -4.12
CA ALA A 255 11.33 21.59 -5.09
C ALA A 255 12.21 20.47 -4.50
N TRP A 256 12.60 20.60 -3.24
CA TRP A 256 13.42 19.62 -2.52
C TRP A 256 12.78 18.22 -2.44
N TRP A 257 11.49 18.10 -2.07
CA TRP A 257 10.81 16.81 -2.03
C TRP A 257 10.27 16.39 -3.40
N ALA A 258 9.92 17.35 -4.27
CA ALA A 258 9.48 17.07 -5.64
C ALA A 258 10.62 16.42 -6.45
N ALA A 259 11.87 16.82 -6.21
CA ALA A 259 13.04 16.18 -6.80
C ALA A 259 13.16 14.71 -6.38
N GLY A 260 13.06 14.41 -5.07
CA GLY A 260 13.05 13.04 -4.55
C GLY A 260 11.92 12.20 -5.14
N LEU A 261 10.70 12.75 -5.22
CA LEU A 261 9.56 12.10 -5.85
C LEU A 261 9.81 11.81 -7.34
N SER A 262 10.50 12.69 -8.07
CA SER A 262 10.84 12.47 -9.47
C SER A 262 11.86 11.35 -9.66
N VAL A 263 12.80 11.18 -8.71
CA VAL A 263 13.77 10.08 -8.72
C VAL A 263 13.05 8.78 -8.38
N GLN A 264 12.26 8.76 -7.31
CA GLN A 264 11.45 7.60 -6.92
C GLN A 264 10.54 7.14 -8.06
N GLY A 265 9.83 8.07 -8.73
CA GLY A 265 8.88 7.72 -9.78
C GLY A 265 9.50 7.14 -11.06
N LYS A 266 10.81 7.32 -11.27
CA LYS A 266 11.53 6.78 -12.44
C LYS A 266 12.43 5.59 -12.11
N TYR A 267 13.06 5.60 -10.94
CA TYR A 267 14.10 4.64 -10.57
C TYR A 267 13.70 3.75 -9.40
N GLY A 268 12.66 4.08 -8.64
CA GLY A 268 12.16 3.27 -7.53
C GLY A 268 11.02 2.32 -7.95
N ALA A 269 10.63 1.43 -7.03
CA ALA A 269 9.47 0.56 -7.22
C ALA A 269 8.19 1.39 -7.43
N PRO A 270 7.21 0.91 -8.24
CA PRO A 270 5.92 1.56 -8.42
C PRO A 270 5.01 1.34 -7.18
N VAL A 271 5.44 1.91 -6.04
CA VAL A 271 4.86 1.70 -4.70
C VAL A 271 3.34 1.78 -4.67
N LEU A 272 2.76 2.72 -5.43
CA LEU A 272 1.32 2.93 -5.45
C LEU A 272 0.53 1.74 -6.01
N SER A 273 1.12 0.95 -6.91
CA SER A 273 0.48 -0.24 -7.49
C SER A 273 0.51 -1.43 -6.52
N TYR A 274 1.49 -1.49 -5.63
CA TYR A 274 1.67 -2.58 -4.67
C TYR A 274 0.99 -2.34 -3.32
N SER A 275 0.40 -1.17 -3.10
CA SER A 275 -0.08 -0.77 -1.77
C SER A 275 -1.58 -1.04 -1.54
N GLU A 276 -2.48 -0.14 -1.96
CA GLU A 276 -3.93 -0.30 -1.80
C GLU A 276 -4.67 -0.15 -3.12
N ALA A 277 -5.69 -0.98 -3.35
CA ALA A 277 -6.64 -0.80 -4.45
C ALA A 277 -7.55 0.44 -4.22
N LEU A 278 -7.93 1.10 -5.31
CA LEU A 278 -8.83 2.26 -5.29
C LEU A 278 -10.19 1.92 -4.68
N GLN A 279 -10.70 0.72 -4.98
CA GLN A 279 -11.98 0.22 -4.47
C GLN A 279 -11.97 0.15 -2.94
N SER A 280 -10.89 -0.38 -2.34
CA SER A 280 -10.73 -0.48 -0.89
C SER A 280 -10.64 0.90 -0.23
N THR A 281 -9.81 1.82 -0.75
CA THR A 281 -9.62 3.12 -0.09
C THR A 281 -10.80 4.08 -0.25
N SER A 282 -11.63 3.89 -1.28
CA SER A 282 -12.83 4.69 -1.51
C SER A 282 -14.09 4.09 -0.86
N ALA A 283 -14.12 2.81 -0.50
CA ALA A 283 -15.30 2.10 0.01
C ALA A 283 -16.01 2.79 1.20
N THR A 284 -15.26 3.48 2.05
CA THR A 284 -15.78 4.17 3.25
C THR A 284 -15.91 5.68 3.08
N SER A 285 -15.52 6.22 1.92
CA SER A 285 -15.52 7.66 1.60
C SER A 285 -16.94 8.18 1.27
N THR A 286 -17.94 7.76 2.03
CA THR A 286 -19.32 8.23 1.84
C THR A 286 -19.47 9.69 2.26
N ALA A 287 -20.39 10.42 1.63
CA ALA A 287 -20.72 11.81 2.03
C ALA A 287 -21.09 11.93 3.53
N THR A 288 -21.72 10.92 4.11
CA THR A 288 -22.09 10.88 5.53
C THR A 288 -20.85 10.87 6.42
N GLU A 289 -19.91 9.96 6.14
CA GLU A 289 -18.68 9.85 6.93
C GLU A 289 -17.70 10.99 6.62
N ALA A 290 -17.63 11.48 5.38
CA ALA A 290 -16.85 12.66 5.03
C ALA A 290 -17.26 13.90 5.85
N LEU A 291 -18.57 14.14 6.02
CA LEU A 291 -19.10 15.24 6.84
C LEU A 291 -18.78 15.06 8.33
N ARG A 292 -18.78 13.84 8.86
CA ARG A 292 -18.41 13.53 10.25
C ARG A 292 -16.88 13.57 10.48
N GLY A 293 -16.09 13.67 9.42
CA GLY A 293 -14.63 13.59 9.48
C GLY A 293 -14.08 12.16 9.59
N LEU A 294 -14.89 11.17 9.21
CA LEU A 294 -14.66 9.74 9.38
C LEU A 294 -14.46 9.00 8.05
N GLY A 295 -14.33 9.70 6.91
CA GLY A 295 -14.25 9.05 5.59
C GLY A 295 -12.99 8.20 5.31
N TYR A 296 -12.00 8.16 6.22
CA TYR A 296 -10.76 7.41 6.02
C TYR A 296 -10.93 5.92 6.34
N TRP A 297 -10.51 5.05 5.43
CA TRP A 297 -10.82 3.62 5.46
C TRP A 297 -10.20 2.85 6.64
N LEU A 298 -9.02 3.27 7.14
CA LEU A 298 -8.37 2.67 8.31
C LEU A 298 -9.16 2.82 9.63
N PHE A 299 -10.24 3.61 9.63
CA PHE A 299 -11.17 3.66 10.76
C PHE A 299 -12.06 2.41 10.89
N TYR A 300 -12.27 1.69 9.79
CA TYR A 300 -13.20 0.56 9.72
C TYR A 300 -12.47 -0.77 9.59
N ASP A 301 -11.25 -0.73 9.06
CA ASP A 301 -10.43 -1.90 8.85
C ASP A 301 -9.97 -2.57 10.15
N ARG A 302 -10.03 -3.90 10.16
CA ARG A 302 -9.75 -4.76 11.32
C ARG A 302 -9.46 -6.18 10.85
N ASN A 303 -8.54 -6.86 11.53
CA ASN A 303 -8.32 -8.30 11.38
C ASN A 303 -9.00 -9.07 12.52
N LYS A 304 -8.85 -10.40 12.54
CA LYS A 304 -9.42 -11.28 13.59
C LYS A 304 -8.92 -10.95 15.00
N ILE A 305 -7.74 -10.34 15.11
CA ILE A 305 -7.06 -10.07 16.39
C ILE A 305 -7.36 -8.65 16.91
N THR A 306 -7.34 -7.64 16.05
CA THR A 306 -7.48 -6.24 16.45
C THR A 306 -7.92 -5.29 15.32
N ALA A 307 -8.46 -4.14 15.72
CA ALA A 307 -8.75 -3.04 14.81
C ALA A 307 -7.47 -2.30 14.41
N LEU A 308 -7.38 -1.82 13.16
CA LEU A 308 -6.23 -1.02 12.73
C LEU A 308 -6.19 0.34 13.43
N THR A 309 -7.35 0.92 13.76
CA THR A 309 -7.50 2.12 14.59
C THR A 309 -8.54 1.86 15.68
N SER A 310 -8.14 1.41 16.86
CA SER A 310 -9.08 1.10 17.94
C SER A 310 -9.83 2.36 18.44
N ALA A 311 -9.20 3.53 18.32
CA ALA A 311 -9.75 4.83 18.72
C ALA A 311 -11.03 5.24 17.95
N SER A 312 -11.30 4.66 16.77
CA SER A 312 -12.51 4.95 15.99
C SER A 312 -13.70 4.05 16.32
N THR A 313 -13.49 2.97 17.07
CA THR A 313 -14.54 2.01 17.44
C THR A 313 -15.81 2.66 18.03
N PRO A 314 -15.71 3.66 18.94
CA PRO A 314 -16.88 4.32 19.50
C PRO A 314 -17.81 4.98 18.45
N TYR A 315 -17.30 5.37 17.27
CA TYR A 315 -18.14 5.97 16.23
C TYR A 315 -19.00 4.96 15.45
N GLN A 316 -18.81 3.66 15.71
CA GLN A 316 -19.55 2.56 15.06
C GLN A 316 -20.51 1.87 16.05
N ASN A 317 -20.12 1.71 17.33
CA ASN A 317 -20.94 0.98 18.31
C ASN A 317 -21.54 1.82 19.44
N ASN A 318 -21.10 3.08 19.66
CA ASN A 318 -21.64 3.92 20.73
C ASN A 318 -22.64 4.95 20.18
N LEU A 319 -23.93 4.71 20.44
CA LEU A 319 -25.03 5.54 19.92
C LEU A 319 -24.92 7.01 20.35
N LEU A 320 -24.47 7.30 21.58
CA LEU A 320 -24.30 8.67 22.06
C LEU A 320 -23.26 9.42 21.21
N ILE A 321 -22.12 8.79 20.94
CA ILE A 321 -21.04 9.39 20.13
C ILE A 321 -21.50 9.64 18.70
N ILE A 322 -22.24 8.70 18.12
CA ILE A 322 -22.84 8.84 16.80
C ILE A 322 -23.79 10.06 16.76
N VAL A 323 -24.70 10.17 17.72
CA VAL A 323 -25.68 11.27 17.80
C VAL A 323 -24.99 12.61 18.02
N VAL A 324 -23.99 12.70 18.90
CA VAL A 324 -23.21 13.92 19.13
C VAL A 324 -22.54 14.39 17.83
N GLY A 325 -21.91 13.48 17.09
CA GLY A 325 -21.31 13.79 15.78
C GLY A 325 -22.33 14.31 14.78
N VAL A 326 -23.50 13.68 14.68
CA VAL A 326 -24.61 14.14 13.83
C VAL A 326 -25.07 15.56 14.20
N VAL A 327 -25.27 15.83 15.49
CA VAL A 327 -25.70 17.15 15.99
C VAL A 327 -24.70 18.24 15.61
N LEU A 328 -23.40 17.98 15.77
CA LEU A 328 -22.35 18.96 15.42
C LEU A 328 -22.29 19.25 13.93
N VAL A 329 -22.44 18.23 13.08
CA VAL A 329 -22.48 18.40 11.61
C VAL A 329 -23.68 19.26 11.21
N VAL A 330 -24.88 18.93 11.71
CA VAL A 330 -26.10 19.67 11.40
C VAL A 330 -26.01 21.12 11.88
N ALA A 331 -25.52 21.35 13.10
CA ALA A 331 -25.29 22.69 13.64
C ALA A 331 -24.27 23.49 12.81
N GLY A 332 -23.18 22.85 12.37
CA GLY A 332 -22.19 23.44 11.47
C GLY A 332 -22.81 23.89 10.15
N CYS A 333 -23.54 23.01 9.47
CA CYS A 333 -24.25 23.30 8.23
C CYS A 333 -25.28 24.44 8.39
N LEU A 334 -26.06 24.45 9.47
CA LEU A 334 -27.01 25.53 9.79
C LEU A 334 -26.29 26.87 9.92
N GLY A 335 -25.19 26.92 10.68
CA GLY A 335 -24.44 28.14 10.90
C GLY A 335 -23.82 28.72 9.62
N LEU A 336 -23.37 27.87 8.69
CA LEU A 336 -22.86 28.31 7.39
C LEU A 336 -23.86 29.17 6.61
N LEU A 337 -25.17 28.89 6.75
CA LEU A 337 -26.23 29.62 6.04
C LEU A 337 -26.64 30.92 6.75
N CYS A 338 -26.33 31.05 8.03
CA CYS A 338 -26.76 32.19 8.84
C CYS A 338 -25.90 33.46 8.64
N HIS A 339 -24.70 33.36 8.07
CA HIS A 339 -23.78 34.49 7.92
C HIS A 339 -23.71 35.03 6.49
N HIS A 340 -24.21 36.26 6.26
CA HIS A 340 -24.40 36.79 4.91
C HIS A 340 -23.09 36.93 4.11
N LYS A 341 -21.99 37.35 4.75
CA LYS A 341 -20.68 37.55 4.08
C LYS A 341 -19.90 36.25 3.86
N LEU A 342 -20.08 35.24 4.71
CA LEU A 342 -19.19 34.07 4.78
C LEU A 342 -19.83 32.80 4.18
N LYS A 343 -21.17 32.81 4.02
CA LYS A 343 -21.90 31.68 3.44
C LYS A 343 -21.37 31.24 2.08
N ARG A 344 -20.91 32.17 1.22
CA ARG A 344 -20.38 31.88 -0.13
C ARG A 344 -19.09 31.06 -0.07
N PRO A 345 -17.94 31.59 0.37
CA PRO A 345 -16.68 30.87 0.35
C PRO A 345 -16.73 29.58 1.18
N LEU A 346 -17.43 29.58 2.32
CA LEU A 346 -17.49 28.39 3.19
C LEU A 346 -18.36 27.27 2.62
N SER A 347 -19.50 27.56 1.97
CA SER A 347 -20.30 26.52 1.32
C SER A 347 -19.60 25.93 0.10
N LEU A 348 -18.88 26.74 -0.67
CA LEU A 348 -18.07 26.23 -1.79
C LEU A 348 -16.90 25.37 -1.29
N MET A 349 -16.26 25.77 -0.20
CA MET A 349 -15.21 24.97 0.44
C MET A 349 -15.77 23.64 0.98
N LEU A 350 -16.98 23.66 1.56
CA LEU A 350 -17.68 22.44 1.96
C LEU A 350 -18.00 21.54 0.75
N LEU A 351 -18.54 22.10 -0.33
CA LEU A 351 -18.85 21.37 -1.56
C LEU A 351 -17.61 20.72 -2.15
N ILE A 352 -16.55 21.50 -2.39
CA ILE A 352 -15.32 21.00 -2.98
C ILE A 352 -14.66 19.97 -2.06
N GLY A 353 -14.64 20.22 -0.74
CA GLY A 353 -14.14 19.25 0.23
C GLY A 353 -14.90 17.92 0.20
N VAL A 354 -16.23 17.94 0.15
CA VAL A 354 -17.04 16.72 0.05
C VAL A 354 -16.85 16.02 -1.28
N VAL A 355 -16.88 16.75 -2.41
CA VAL A 355 -16.69 16.16 -3.75
C VAL A 355 -15.32 15.51 -3.88
N LEU A 356 -14.26 16.19 -3.41
CA LEU A 356 -12.89 15.65 -3.44
C LEU A 356 -12.70 14.51 -2.46
N SER A 357 -13.32 14.54 -1.27
CA SER A 357 -13.18 13.47 -0.28
C SER A 357 -13.95 12.21 -0.62
N VAL A 358 -15.13 12.35 -1.24
CA VAL A 358 -15.91 11.21 -1.74
C VAL A 358 -15.17 10.48 -2.86
N GLY A 359 -14.54 11.24 -3.78
CA GLY A 359 -13.73 10.64 -4.84
C GLY A 359 -14.53 9.65 -5.69
N ALA A 360 -13.92 8.50 -5.98
CA ALA A 360 -14.49 7.45 -6.82
C ALA A 360 -15.64 6.65 -6.19
N TYR A 361 -16.06 6.96 -4.95
CA TYR A 361 -17.16 6.26 -4.32
C TYR A 361 -18.54 6.64 -4.90
N PRO A 362 -19.46 5.69 -5.08
CA PRO A 362 -19.24 4.24 -5.02
C PRO A 362 -18.62 3.73 -6.34
N SER A 363 -17.76 2.72 -6.28
CA SER A 363 -16.96 2.27 -7.43
C SER A 363 -17.80 1.63 -8.55
N ASP A 364 -18.95 1.05 -8.21
CA ASP A 364 -19.90 0.39 -9.13
C ASP A 364 -20.82 1.38 -9.86
N SER A 365 -21.07 2.55 -9.27
CA SER A 365 -21.90 3.61 -9.86
C SER A 365 -21.31 4.99 -9.56
N PRO A 366 -20.08 5.26 -10.03
CA PRO A 366 -19.37 6.50 -9.73
C PRO A 366 -20.11 7.68 -10.35
N SER A 367 -19.92 8.87 -9.77
CA SER A 367 -20.43 10.09 -10.42
C SER A 367 -19.68 10.35 -11.73
N PRO A 368 -20.30 11.02 -12.71
CA PRO A 368 -19.64 11.31 -13.98
C PRO A 368 -18.27 12.00 -13.83
N LEU A 369 -18.10 12.86 -12.81
CA LEU A 369 -16.82 13.51 -12.49
C LEU A 369 -15.70 12.52 -12.18
N TRP A 370 -16.03 11.43 -11.48
CA TRP A 370 -15.06 10.45 -11.00
C TRP A 370 -15.05 9.15 -11.81
N SER A 371 -15.92 9.06 -12.82
CA SER A 371 -16.06 7.88 -13.69
C SER A 371 -14.74 7.42 -14.29
N TYR A 372 -13.90 8.32 -14.81
CA TYR A 372 -12.59 7.95 -15.36
C TYR A 372 -11.74 7.17 -14.36
N PHE A 373 -11.68 7.63 -13.11
CA PHE A 373 -10.87 7.02 -12.06
C PHE A 373 -11.37 5.63 -11.67
N SER A 374 -12.69 5.46 -11.60
CA SER A 374 -13.32 4.16 -11.30
C SER A 374 -13.16 3.15 -12.43
N HIS A 375 -13.25 3.61 -13.69
CA HIS A 375 -13.05 2.75 -14.87
C HIS A 375 -11.57 2.44 -15.16
N HIS A 376 -10.64 3.27 -14.68
CA HIS A 376 -9.19 3.09 -14.82
C HIS A 376 -8.50 3.06 -13.44
N PRO A 377 -8.85 2.10 -12.56
CA PRO A 377 -8.43 2.11 -11.16
C PRO A 377 -6.92 1.92 -10.97
N LYS A 378 -6.24 1.28 -11.94
CA LYS A 378 -4.77 1.09 -11.97
C LYS A 378 -4.00 2.24 -12.62
N SER A 379 -4.67 3.29 -13.13
CA SER A 379 -3.95 4.43 -13.71
C SER A 379 -3.15 5.18 -12.64
N ALA A 380 -1.99 5.72 -12.99
CA ALA A 380 -1.13 6.44 -12.04
C ALA A 380 -1.86 7.59 -11.33
N VAL A 381 -2.76 8.29 -12.04
CA VAL A 381 -3.55 9.39 -11.45
C VAL A 381 -4.63 8.85 -10.50
N SER A 382 -5.28 7.73 -10.84
CA SER A 382 -6.22 7.05 -9.93
C SER A 382 -5.54 6.64 -8.64
N LEU A 383 -4.37 6.00 -8.73
CA LEU A 383 -3.63 5.57 -7.55
C LEU A 383 -3.08 6.74 -6.74
N ALA A 384 -2.72 7.86 -7.37
CA ALA A 384 -2.29 9.07 -6.67
C ALA A 384 -3.44 9.75 -5.89
N LEU A 385 -4.68 9.64 -6.38
CA LEU A 385 -5.88 10.25 -5.80
C LEU A 385 -6.75 9.29 -4.98
N ARG A 386 -6.37 8.00 -4.88
CA ARG A 386 -7.20 6.94 -4.27
C ARG A 386 -7.55 7.20 -2.80
N SER A 387 -6.67 7.88 -2.06
CA SER A 387 -6.93 8.35 -0.70
C SER A 387 -7.57 9.75 -0.71
N SER A 388 -8.76 9.84 -1.29
CA SER A 388 -9.53 11.07 -1.52
C SER A 388 -9.86 11.84 -0.23
N SER A 389 -10.07 11.11 0.87
CA SER A 389 -10.39 11.65 2.21
C SER A 389 -9.34 12.63 2.78
N ARG A 390 -8.16 12.76 2.17
CA ARG A 390 -7.21 13.84 2.44
C ARG A 390 -7.78 15.25 2.20
N ALA A 391 -8.93 15.38 1.53
CA ALA A 391 -9.66 16.64 1.38
C ALA A 391 -10.60 16.99 2.55
N VAL A 392 -10.81 16.09 3.53
CA VAL A 392 -11.62 16.33 4.73
C VAL A 392 -11.21 17.57 5.54
N PRO A 393 -9.94 18.03 5.61
CA PRO A 393 -9.59 19.28 6.27
C PRO A 393 -10.40 20.50 5.79
N LEU A 394 -10.81 20.54 4.51
CA LEU A 394 -11.69 21.58 3.96
C LEU A 394 -13.07 21.55 4.61
N ILE A 395 -13.63 20.35 4.76
CA ILE A 395 -14.93 20.09 5.40
C ILE A 395 -14.87 20.46 6.88
N ALA A 396 -13.87 19.94 7.59
CA ALA A 396 -13.69 20.17 9.02
C ALA A 396 -13.56 21.68 9.33
N LEU A 397 -12.79 22.43 8.52
CA LEU A 397 -12.64 23.87 8.71
C LEU A 397 -13.94 24.64 8.43
N ALA A 398 -14.65 24.27 7.36
CA ALA A 398 -15.94 24.89 7.02
C ALA A 398 -16.97 24.65 8.14
N LEU A 399 -17.11 23.41 8.61
CA LEU A 399 -18.05 23.04 9.67
C LEU A 399 -17.66 23.64 11.02
N ALA A 400 -16.37 23.75 11.37
CA ALA A 400 -15.93 24.40 12.60
C ALA A 400 -16.29 25.90 12.63
N ILE A 401 -16.08 26.62 11.53
CA ILE A 401 -16.49 28.03 11.40
C ILE A 401 -18.03 28.14 11.39
N GLY A 402 -18.71 27.23 10.70
CA GLY A 402 -20.17 27.11 10.71
C GLY A 402 -20.72 26.95 12.13
N LEU A 403 -20.17 26.03 12.91
CA LEU A 403 -20.59 25.77 14.30
C LEU A 403 -20.40 27.01 15.18
N ALA A 404 -19.29 27.73 15.01
CA ALA A 404 -19.05 28.99 15.72
C ALA A 404 -20.08 30.09 15.40
N ILE A 405 -20.54 30.15 14.14
CA ILE A 405 -21.61 31.06 13.71
C ILE A 405 -22.95 30.61 14.29
N PHE A 406 -23.25 29.31 14.27
CA PHE A 406 -24.47 28.75 14.85
C PHE A 406 -24.56 29.04 16.35
N ALA A 407 -23.49 28.77 17.10
CA ALA A 407 -23.42 29.06 18.52
C ALA A 407 -23.58 30.56 18.81
N HIS A 408 -23.03 31.44 17.95
CA HIS A 408 -23.27 32.88 18.07
C HIS A 408 -24.74 33.24 17.92
N ARG A 409 -25.40 32.69 16.91
CA ARG A 409 -26.84 32.91 16.69
C ARG A 409 -27.66 32.39 17.87
N ALA A 410 -27.34 31.21 18.39
CA ALA A 410 -27.98 30.67 19.59
C ALA A 410 -27.77 31.61 20.80
N MET A 411 -26.55 32.11 21.03
CA MET A 411 -26.28 33.10 22.08
C MET A 411 -27.13 34.37 21.89
N THR A 412 -27.22 34.92 20.68
CA THR A 412 -28.04 36.12 20.42
C THR A 412 -29.54 35.86 20.62
N PHE A 413 -30.01 34.66 20.25
CA PHE A 413 -31.41 34.26 20.42
C PHE A 413 -31.78 34.06 21.90
N PHE A 414 -30.91 33.42 22.67
CA PHE A 414 -31.12 33.24 24.10
C PHE A 414 -30.91 34.52 24.89
N ALA A 415 -30.08 35.46 24.42
CA ALA A 415 -29.87 36.74 25.10
C ALA A 415 -31.18 37.54 25.21
N GLN A 416 -32.09 37.36 24.26
CA GLN A 416 -33.42 37.97 24.25
C GLN A 416 -34.44 37.26 25.16
N ARG A 417 -34.16 36.02 25.60
CA ARG A 417 -35.11 35.19 26.40
C ARG A 417 -34.65 34.97 27.83
N SER A 418 -33.38 34.62 28.03
CA SER A 418 -32.80 34.32 29.34
C SER A 418 -31.29 34.51 29.34
N PRO A 419 -30.74 35.35 30.25
CA PRO A 419 -29.30 35.51 30.38
C PRO A 419 -28.62 34.20 30.80
N ARG A 420 -29.27 33.35 31.61
CA ARG A 420 -28.71 32.06 32.05
C ARG A 420 -28.46 31.11 30.87
N LEU A 421 -29.43 30.96 29.98
CA LEU A 421 -29.30 30.12 28.77
C LEU A 421 -28.18 30.62 27.85
N THR A 422 -28.02 31.94 27.72
CA THR A 422 -26.96 32.56 26.90
C THR A 422 -25.56 32.19 27.39
N HIS A 423 -25.34 32.21 28.71
CA HIS A 423 -24.05 31.83 29.32
C HIS A 423 -23.77 30.33 29.19
N ALA A 424 -24.80 29.51 29.03
CA ALA A 424 -24.67 28.06 28.89
C ALA A 424 -24.31 27.59 27.47
N VAL A 425 -24.62 28.37 26.41
CA VAL A 425 -24.36 27.95 25.01
C VAL A 425 -22.89 27.60 24.75
N LEU A 426 -21.96 28.45 25.22
CA LEU A 426 -20.53 28.24 25.03
C LEU A 426 -20.03 26.93 25.69
N PRO A 427 -20.20 26.71 27.02
CA PRO A 427 -19.74 25.48 27.65
C PRO A 427 -20.43 24.23 27.09
N PHE A 428 -21.72 24.28 26.75
CA PHE A 428 -22.39 23.13 26.09
C PHE A 428 -21.81 22.83 24.71
N THR A 429 -21.54 23.86 23.89
CA THR A 429 -20.92 23.65 22.58
C THR A 429 -19.54 23.02 22.72
N LEU A 430 -18.72 23.49 23.68
CA LEU A 430 -17.40 22.93 23.94
C LEU A 430 -17.49 21.50 24.47
N LEU A 431 -18.46 21.20 25.35
CA LEU A 431 -18.71 19.87 25.86
C LEU A 431 -19.04 18.89 24.72
N PHE A 432 -19.93 19.26 23.80
CA PHE A 432 -20.26 18.42 22.64
C PHE A 432 -19.05 18.18 21.73
N VAL A 433 -18.23 19.21 21.50
CA VAL A 433 -16.98 19.06 20.74
C VAL A 433 -16.03 18.08 21.43
N CYS A 434 -15.86 18.18 22.75
CA CYS A 434 -15.01 17.25 23.51
C CYS A 434 -15.59 15.82 23.52
N LEU A 435 -16.89 15.65 23.71
CA LEU A 435 -17.56 14.34 23.66
C LEU A 435 -17.44 13.69 22.28
N ASN A 436 -17.38 14.49 21.22
CA ASN A 436 -17.18 14.01 19.86
C ASN A 436 -15.75 13.50 19.60
N VAL A 437 -14.83 13.58 20.56
CA VAL A 437 -13.50 12.94 20.50
C VAL A 437 -13.31 12.12 21.77
N PRO A 438 -13.88 10.91 21.85
CA PRO A 438 -13.77 10.07 23.05
C PRO A 438 -12.32 9.78 23.47
N ALA A 439 -11.39 9.77 22.52
CA ALA A 439 -9.96 9.58 22.76
C ALA A 439 -9.31 10.68 23.64
N LEU A 440 -9.98 11.83 23.78
CA LEU A 440 -9.61 12.89 24.73
C LEU A 440 -9.64 12.41 26.18
N PHE A 441 -10.43 11.38 26.46
CA PHE A 441 -10.65 10.81 27.79
C PHE A 441 -9.97 9.44 27.90
N GLY A 442 -9.46 9.13 29.09
CA GLY A 442 -8.91 7.80 29.41
C GLY A 442 -7.58 7.45 28.73
N GLY A 443 -6.83 8.44 28.23
CA GLY A 443 -5.48 8.22 27.69
C GLY A 443 -5.42 7.52 26.33
N ARG A 444 -6.51 7.57 25.54
CA ARG A 444 -6.69 6.78 24.31
C ARG A 444 -6.25 7.47 23.01
N TYR A 445 -5.62 8.64 23.08
CA TYR A 445 -4.99 9.23 21.88
C TYR A 445 -3.87 8.37 21.33
N ILE A 446 -3.17 7.66 22.23
CA ILE A 446 -2.18 6.67 21.88
C ILE A 446 -2.89 5.35 21.84
N ASP A 447 -2.98 4.80 20.64
CA ASP A 447 -3.74 3.59 20.40
C ASP A 447 -3.01 2.38 21.02
N PRO A 448 -3.61 1.69 22.01
CA PRO A 448 -2.97 0.55 22.65
C PRO A 448 -2.62 -0.58 21.68
N ALA A 449 -3.39 -0.73 20.59
CA ALA A 449 -3.24 -1.82 19.62
C ALA A 449 -2.01 -1.70 18.71
N ILE A 450 -1.38 -0.51 18.67
CA ILE A 450 -0.23 -0.17 17.82
C ILE A 450 0.81 0.66 18.60
N SER A 451 0.96 0.35 19.90
CA SER A 451 1.92 1.00 20.79
C SER A 451 3.03 0.04 21.20
N ARG A 452 4.14 0.61 21.66
CA ARG A 452 5.28 -0.08 22.24
C ARG A 452 5.83 0.70 23.43
N PRO A 453 6.57 0.04 24.33
CA PRO A 453 7.48 0.73 25.25
C PRO A 453 8.46 1.62 24.48
N GLU A 454 8.86 2.74 25.09
CA GLU A 454 9.88 3.63 24.55
C GLU A 454 11.22 2.92 24.38
N GLU A 455 11.69 2.27 25.44
CA GLU A 455 12.91 1.48 25.43
C GLU A 455 12.68 0.15 24.73
N LEU A 456 13.64 -0.23 23.88
CA LEU A 456 13.64 -1.54 23.24
C LEU A 456 14.06 -2.62 24.24
N PRO A 457 13.56 -3.86 24.14
CA PRO A 457 14.07 -4.97 24.93
C PRO A 457 15.57 -5.16 24.73
N THR A 458 16.26 -5.57 25.80
CA THR A 458 17.72 -5.72 25.80
C THR A 458 18.24 -6.76 24.81
N ALA A 459 17.41 -7.71 24.39
CA ALA A 459 17.73 -8.67 23.35
C ALA A 459 18.13 -7.97 22.03
N TRP A 460 17.37 -6.96 21.61
CA TRP A 460 17.59 -6.23 20.37
C TRP A 460 18.89 -5.41 20.39
N THR A 461 19.18 -4.74 21.51
CA THR A 461 20.40 -3.94 21.63
C THR A 461 21.65 -4.81 21.73
N LYS A 462 21.57 -5.97 22.40
CA LYS A 462 22.66 -6.96 22.43
C LYS A 462 22.92 -7.59 21.06
N ALA A 463 21.85 -8.01 20.36
CA ALA A 463 21.97 -8.52 19.00
C ALA A 463 22.60 -7.48 18.06
N ALA A 464 22.12 -6.23 18.09
CA ALA A 464 22.70 -5.13 17.30
C ALA A 464 24.19 -4.89 17.63
N THR A 465 24.57 -5.00 18.90
CA THR A 465 25.98 -4.88 19.32
C THR A 465 26.85 -5.99 18.72
N LEU A 466 26.39 -7.25 18.73
CA LEU A 466 27.12 -8.35 18.10
C LEU A 466 27.24 -8.15 16.58
N LEU A 467 26.17 -7.70 15.93
CA LEU A 467 26.17 -7.40 14.49
C LEU A 467 27.18 -6.28 14.15
N ASP A 468 27.23 -5.21 14.95
CA ASP A 468 28.19 -4.12 14.77
C ASP A 468 29.63 -4.58 14.98
N GLN A 469 29.89 -5.44 15.97
CA GLN A 469 31.21 -6.04 16.19
C GLN A 469 31.65 -6.90 14.99
N ARG A 470 30.73 -7.69 14.41
CA ARG A 470 31.00 -8.48 13.19
C ARG A 470 31.30 -7.57 12.00
N PHE A 471 30.55 -6.48 11.85
CA PHE A 471 30.79 -5.48 10.79
C PHE A 471 32.19 -4.87 10.92
N ASP A 472 32.56 -4.44 12.13
CA ASP A 472 33.88 -3.85 12.41
C ASP A 472 35.03 -4.88 12.26
N ALA A 473 34.73 -6.17 12.37
CA ALA A 473 35.65 -7.28 12.10
C ALA A 473 35.78 -7.68 10.61
N GLY A 474 35.08 -6.98 9.70
CA GLY A 474 35.16 -7.21 8.25
C GLY A 474 34.06 -8.09 7.66
N HIS A 475 33.10 -8.57 8.47
CA HIS A 475 31.91 -9.27 7.98
C HIS A 475 30.85 -8.25 7.57
N THR A 476 31.02 -7.63 6.40
CA THR A 476 30.20 -6.52 5.92
C THR A 476 28.95 -6.93 5.13
N GLY A 477 28.64 -8.23 5.05
CA GLY A 477 27.43 -8.74 4.39
C GLY A 477 26.15 -8.35 5.14
N SER A 478 25.00 -8.59 4.52
CA SER A 478 23.71 -8.25 5.12
C SER A 478 23.27 -9.24 6.20
N VAL A 479 22.36 -8.82 7.07
CA VAL A 479 21.57 -9.71 7.93
C VAL A 479 20.25 -10.03 7.23
N LEU A 480 20.01 -11.31 6.95
CA LEU A 480 18.76 -11.81 6.40
C LEU A 480 17.84 -12.26 7.54
N ILE A 481 16.67 -11.65 7.67
CA ILE A 481 15.71 -12.01 8.71
C ILE A 481 14.71 -13.03 8.16
N LEU A 482 14.62 -14.21 8.79
CA LEU A 482 13.73 -15.31 8.40
C LEU A 482 13.07 -15.95 9.64
N PRO A 483 11.80 -16.39 9.54
CA PRO A 483 10.88 -16.08 8.45
C PRO A 483 10.50 -14.59 8.50
N GLY A 484 10.02 -14.09 7.37
CA GLY A 484 9.50 -12.74 7.20
C GLY A 484 8.19 -12.49 7.94
N ILE A 485 7.91 -11.21 8.17
CA ILE A 485 6.62 -10.74 8.70
C ILE A 485 6.21 -9.47 7.97
N GLU A 486 4.92 -9.32 7.66
CA GLU A 486 4.40 -8.20 6.88
C GLU A 486 4.73 -6.81 7.49
N SER A 487 4.80 -6.75 8.82
CA SER A 487 5.08 -5.56 9.59
C SER A 487 5.57 -5.96 10.98
N ALA A 488 6.53 -5.22 11.53
CA ALA A 488 7.22 -5.61 12.76
C ALA A 488 6.29 -5.53 13.98
N ALA A 489 5.68 -6.66 14.37
CA ALA A 489 4.79 -6.80 15.52
C ALA A 489 5.27 -7.89 16.47
N TYR A 490 5.53 -7.53 17.72
CA TYR A 490 6.09 -8.43 18.74
C TYR A 490 5.16 -8.53 19.94
N ARG A 491 5.35 -9.56 20.78
CA ARG A 491 4.58 -9.71 22.04
C ARG A 491 4.68 -8.51 22.97
N TRP A 492 5.82 -7.83 23.00
CA TRP A 492 6.04 -6.64 23.83
C TRP A 492 5.54 -5.32 23.21
N GLY A 493 5.25 -5.27 21.90
CA GLY A 493 4.81 -4.04 21.24
C GLY A 493 4.77 -4.11 19.71
N TYR A 494 4.12 -3.12 19.10
CA TYR A 494 3.94 -3.05 17.64
C TYR A 494 4.58 -1.77 17.04
N PRO A 495 5.89 -1.78 16.72
CA PRO A 495 6.58 -0.65 16.08
C PRO A 495 6.24 -0.41 14.60
N VAL A 496 5.64 -1.39 13.90
CA VAL A 496 5.36 -1.37 12.45
C VAL A 496 6.62 -1.46 11.58
N ASP A 497 7.57 -0.52 11.72
CA ASP A 497 8.85 -0.58 11.01
C ASP A 497 9.81 -1.63 11.64
N PRO A 498 10.68 -2.28 10.84
CA PRO A 498 11.79 -3.08 11.34
C PRO A 498 12.70 -2.30 12.30
N ILE A 499 13.24 -2.97 13.32
CA ILE A 499 14.02 -2.31 14.40
C ILE A 499 15.46 -2.05 13.99
N LEU A 500 16.12 -3.08 13.45
CA LEU A 500 17.56 -3.07 13.16
C LEU A 500 18.05 -1.89 12.31
N PRO A 501 17.31 -1.38 11.28
CA PRO A 501 17.84 -0.28 10.48
C PRO A 501 18.13 0.99 11.29
N GLY A 502 17.47 1.16 12.44
CA GLY A 502 17.72 2.26 13.37
C GLY A 502 18.93 2.06 14.30
N ILE A 503 19.37 0.82 14.55
CA ILE A 503 20.27 0.48 15.67
C ILE A 503 21.52 -0.34 15.32
N THR A 504 21.72 -0.78 14.07
CA THR A 504 22.96 -1.44 13.62
C THR A 504 23.59 -0.78 12.39
N LYS A 505 24.91 -0.95 12.24
CA LYS A 505 25.70 -0.63 11.04
C LYS A 505 25.47 -1.62 9.90
N LYS A 506 25.14 -2.89 10.19
CA LYS A 506 25.00 -3.92 9.15
C LYS A 506 23.83 -3.63 8.21
N PRO A 507 23.99 -3.88 6.89
CA PRO A 507 22.88 -3.92 5.95
C PRO A 507 21.88 -5.03 6.32
N LEU A 508 20.64 -4.87 5.89
CA LEU A 508 19.52 -5.71 6.31
C LEU A 508 18.67 -6.13 5.10
N ILE A 509 18.18 -7.35 5.17
CA ILE A 509 17.25 -7.92 4.20
C ILE A 509 16.05 -8.39 4.98
N THR A 510 14.93 -7.71 4.77
CA THR A 510 13.66 -7.96 5.44
C THR A 510 12.56 -8.16 4.41
N ARG A 511 11.68 -9.12 4.68
CA ARG A 511 10.40 -9.26 4.00
C ARG A 511 9.47 -8.19 4.55
N ASP A 512 9.32 -7.07 3.85
CA ASP A 512 8.38 -6.01 4.22
C ASP A 512 7.03 -6.22 3.50
N TRP A 513 5.99 -5.46 3.88
CA TRP A 513 4.72 -5.43 3.15
C TRP A 513 4.90 -5.15 1.65
N LEU A 514 5.78 -4.21 1.30
CA LEU A 514 5.96 -3.70 -0.05
C LEU A 514 7.31 -4.14 -0.64
N PRO A 515 7.36 -4.56 -1.92
CA PRO A 515 8.61 -4.92 -2.59
C PRO A 515 9.36 -3.65 -3.03
N LEU A 516 10.04 -2.97 -2.10
CA LEU A 516 10.63 -1.65 -2.36
C LEU A 516 12.04 -1.70 -2.98
N GLY A 517 12.74 -2.84 -2.88
CA GLY A 517 14.01 -3.08 -3.56
C GLY A 517 13.85 -3.28 -5.07
N SER A 518 14.93 -3.67 -5.75
CA SER A 518 14.84 -4.03 -7.18
C SER A 518 13.94 -5.25 -7.37
N ALA A 519 13.17 -5.29 -8.47
CA ALA A 519 12.23 -6.37 -8.73
C ALA A 519 12.89 -7.78 -8.70
N PRO A 520 13.99 -8.05 -9.41
CA PRO A 520 14.76 -9.30 -9.28
C PRO A 520 15.17 -9.67 -7.86
N PHE A 521 15.64 -8.70 -7.07
CA PHE A 521 16.12 -8.96 -5.71
C PHE A 521 14.97 -9.32 -4.78
N MET A 522 13.87 -8.58 -4.88
CA MET A 522 12.66 -8.84 -4.09
C MET A 522 12.01 -10.17 -4.49
N ASP A 523 12.06 -10.54 -5.77
CA ASP A 523 11.56 -11.82 -6.26
C ASP A 523 12.27 -13.01 -5.60
N LEU A 524 13.61 -13.02 -5.55
CA LEU A 524 14.38 -14.07 -4.88
C LEU A 524 14.13 -14.11 -3.36
N LEU A 525 14.11 -12.93 -2.72
CA LEU A 525 13.81 -12.83 -1.28
C LEU A 525 12.41 -13.39 -0.96
N TYR A 526 11.41 -13.02 -1.76
CA TYR A 526 10.03 -13.41 -1.53
C TYR A 526 9.83 -14.88 -1.89
N ALA A 527 10.51 -15.42 -2.91
CA ALA A 527 10.47 -16.85 -3.19
C ALA A 527 10.98 -17.69 -2.01
N LEU A 528 12.07 -17.27 -1.36
CA LEU A 528 12.56 -17.94 -0.16
C LEU A 528 11.54 -17.82 0.98
N ASP A 529 11.05 -16.62 1.27
CA ASP A 529 10.08 -16.41 2.36
C ASP A 529 8.74 -17.13 2.11
N ASP A 530 8.20 -17.06 0.90
CA ASP A 530 6.96 -17.72 0.49
C ASP A 530 7.07 -19.24 0.65
N SER A 531 8.27 -19.83 0.49
CA SER A 531 8.48 -21.25 0.81
C SER A 531 8.28 -21.54 2.30
N PHE A 532 8.67 -20.62 3.20
CA PHE A 532 8.30 -20.73 4.60
C PHE A 532 6.79 -20.62 4.72
N GLN A 533 6.17 -19.56 4.20
CA GLN A 533 4.73 -19.24 4.34
C GLN A 533 3.77 -20.30 3.77
N ASN A 534 4.24 -21.07 2.78
CA ASN A 534 3.49 -22.19 2.19
C ASN A 534 3.85 -23.54 2.80
N GLY A 535 4.75 -23.59 3.79
CA GLY A 535 5.18 -24.82 4.44
C GLY A 535 6.04 -25.75 3.56
N THR A 536 6.66 -25.22 2.50
CA THR A 536 7.43 -25.96 1.50
C THR A 536 8.95 -25.70 1.56
N ALA A 537 9.41 -24.87 2.49
CA ALA A 537 10.82 -24.52 2.65
C ALA A 537 11.71 -25.74 2.91
N ASP A 538 12.83 -25.80 2.19
CA ASP A 538 13.86 -26.84 2.31
C ASP A 538 15.11 -26.25 2.97
N ALA A 539 15.63 -26.94 4.00
CA ALA A 539 16.78 -26.45 4.77
C ALA A 539 18.03 -26.26 3.90
N ASN A 540 18.20 -27.06 2.84
CA ASN A 540 19.35 -26.99 1.93
C ASN A 540 19.36 -25.70 1.10
N SER A 541 18.21 -25.05 0.92
CA SER A 541 18.11 -23.80 0.16
C SER A 541 18.57 -22.57 0.93
N ILE A 542 18.51 -22.59 2.27
CA ILE A 542 18.62 -21.36 3.08
C ILE A 542 20.00 -20.71 2.94
N ALA A 543 21.09 -21.45 3.15
CA ALA A 543 22.44 -20.88 3.07
C ALA A 543 22.85 -20.46 1.64
N PRO A 544 22.61 -21.28 0.58
CA PRO A 544 22.87 -20.85 -0.80
C PRO A 544 22.15 -19.56 -1.19
N ILE A 545 20.84 -19.45 -0.86
CA ILE A 545 20.08 -18.25 -1.19
C ILE A 545 20.54 -17.05 -0.36
N ALA A 546 20.89 -17.25 0.93
CA ALA A 546 21.48 -16.20 1.74
C ALA A 546 22.77 -15.64 1.11
N ARG A 547 23.65 -16.49 0.58
CA ARG A 547 24.88 -16.04 -0.13
C ARG A 547 24.55 -15.25 -1.41
N LEU A 548 23.59 -15.70 -2.23
CA LEU A 548 23.15 -14.98 -3.43
C LEU A 548 22.55 -13.61 -3.11
N LEU A 549 21.77 -13.54 -2.03
CA LEU A 549 21.25 -12.30 -1.47
C LEU A 549 22.34 -11.46 -0.78
N GLY A 550 23.60 -11.89 -0.75
CA GLY A 550 24.72 -11.20 -0.10
C GLY A 550 24.56 -11.04 1.42
N ALA A 551 23.90 -12.01 2.05
CA ALA A 551 23.81 -12.12 3.49
C ALA A 551 24.93 -13.01 4.04
N ASP A 552 25.56 -12.57 5.13
CA ASP A 552 26.55 -13.34 5.87
C ASP A 552 26.03 -13.80 7.24
N THR A 553 24.82 -13.36 7.59
CA THR A 553 24.16 -13.58 8.87
C THR A 553 22.68 -13.84 8.62
N VAL A 554 22.12 -14.91 9.21
CA VAL A 554 20.67 -15.15 9.27
C VAL A 554 20.18 -14.86 10.69
N MET A 555 19.08 -14.14 10.81
CA MET A 555 18.44 -13.80 12.07
C MET A 555 17.03 -14.38 12.14
N VAL A 556 16.75 -15.08 13.24
CA VAL A 556 15.41 -15.62 13.55
C VAL A 556 14.82 -14.81 14.69
N VAL A 557 13.56 -14.40 14.55
CA VAL A 557 12.84 -13.66 15.58
C VAL A 557 11.64 -14.46 16.05
N ASN A 558 11.72 -14.99 17.27
CA ASN A 558 10.72 -15.93 17.79
C ASN A 558 9.57 -15.25 18.54
N SER A 559 9.66 -13.94 18.80
CA SER A 559 8.66 -13.17 19.56
C SER A 559 7.58 -12.49 18.71
N TYR A 560 7.53 -12.78 17.41
CA TYR A 560 6.53 -12.23 16.50
C TYR A 560 5.09 -12.56 16.93
N GLN A 561 4.17 -11.63 16.69
CA GLN A 561 2.72 -11.87 16.78
C GLN A 561 2.26 -12.61 15.51
N TYR A 562 2.63 -13.88 15.38
CA TYR A 562 2.37 -14.66 14.16
C TYR A 562 0.88 -14.70 13.79
N GLU A 563 -0.01 -14.79 14.79
CA GLU A 563 -1.46 -14.83 14.63
C GLU A 563 -2.06 -13.54 14.07
N ARG A 564 -1.35 -12.41 14.19
CA ARG A 564 -1.79 -11.11 13.66
C ARG A 564 -1.85 -11.10 12.13
N PHE A 565 -0.94 -11.85 11.49
CA PHE A 565 -0.79 -11.92 10.03
C PHE A 565 -1.03 -13.34 9.48
N GLY A 566 -1.28 -14.31 10.36
CA GLY A 566 -1.51 -15.71 9.98
C GLY A 566 -0.24 -16.45 9.57
N VAL A 567 0.95 -15.91 9.85
CA VAL A 567 2.25 -16.54 9.52
C VAL A 567 2.57 -17.70 10.46
N HIS A 568 3.60 -18.49 10.12
CA HIS A 568 3.98 -19.68 10.89
C HIS A 568 4.37 -19.39 12.34
N ARG A 569 4.12 -20.38 13.18
CA ARG A 569 4.63 -20.41 14.54
C ARG A 569 6.17 -20.45 14.57
N PRO A 570 6.77 -19.82 15.58
CA PRO A 570 8.23 -19.72 15.67
C PRO A 570 8.91 -21.08 15.83
N GLU A 571 8.30 -22.05 16.52
CA GLU A 571 8.91 -23.38 16.74
C GLU A 571 9.17 -24.11 15.42
N ARG A 572 8.23 -24.03 14.47
CA ARG A 572 8.37 -24.66 13.15
C ARG A 572 9.52 -24.05 12.36
N SER A 573 9.60 -22.73 12.33
CA SER A 573 10.63 -22.02 11.54
C SER A 573 12.01 -22.13 12.18
N ALA A 574 12.09 -22.05 13.51
CA ALA A 574 13.34 -22.20 14.26
C ALA A 574 13.93 -23.61 14.08
N ALA A 575 13.10 -24.66 14.13
CA ALA A 575 13.54 -26.03 13.91
C ALA A 575 14.12 -26.24 12.49
N LEU A 576 13.49 -25.68 11.46
CA LEU A 576 13.97 -25.76 10.08
C LEU A 576 15.29 -25.00 9.88
N ILE A 577 15.42 -23.80 10.43
CA ILE A 577 16.65 -23.00 10.28
C ILE A 577 17.81 -23.63 11.06
N ALA A 578 17.53 -24.20 12.24
CA ALA A 578 18.55 -24.89 13.04
C ALA A 578 19.10 -26.15 12.36
N SER A 579 18.32 -26.82 11.50
CA SER A 579 18.77 -28.00 10.74
C SER A 579 19.41 -27.66 9.39
N ALA A 580 19.43 -26.38 8.99
CA ALA A 580 19.92 -25.95 7.69
C ALA A 580 21.44 -26.09 7.57
N PRO A 581 21.95 -26.82 6.57
CA PRO A 581 23.39 -26.92 6.35
C PRO A 581 23.98 -25.57 5.91
N GLY A 582 25.22 -25.32 6.34
CA GLY A 582 25.93 -24.08 6.02
C GLY A 582 25.56 -22.89 6.92
N LEU A 583 24.71 -23.09 7.93
CA LEU A 583 24.46 -22.13 9.01
C LEU A 583 25.11 -22.59 10.32
N THR A 584 25.78 -21.67 11.01
CA THR A 584 26.41 -21.94 12.31
C THR A 584 25.84 -21.00 13.37
N PRO A 585 25.30 -21.47 14.51
CA PRO A 585 24.75 -20.59 15.54
C PRO A 585 25.86 -19.72 16.16
N ILE A 586 25.60 -18.42 16.29
CA ILE A 586 26.57 -17.44 16.84
C ILE A 586 26.04 -16.66 18.05
N GLY A 587 24.74 -16.73 18.36
CA GLY A 587 24.23 -16.17 19.61
C GLY A 587 22.70 -16.17 19.72
N ASP A 588 22.22 -16.35 20.94
CA ASP A 588 20.82 -16.22 21.33
C ASP A 588 20.64 -15.06 22.30
N PHE A 589 19.53 -14.33 22.17
CA PHE A 589 19.26 -13.12 22.96
C PHE A 589 17.81 -13.07 23.45
N GLY A 590 17.64 -12.64 24.70
CA GLY A 590 16.35 -12.60 25.38
C GLY A 590 16.09 -13.87 26.19
N GLU A 591 15.28 -13.75 27.25
CA GLU A 591 14.89 -14.89 28.06
C GLU A 591 13.99 -15.83 27.25
N PRO A 592 14.27 -17.14 27.21
CA PRO A 592 13.41 -18.09 26.51
C PRO A 592 11.97 -18.04 27.02
N SER A 593 11.01 -17.93 26.10
CA SER A 593 9.58 -17.85 26.43
C SER A 593 8.73 -18.61 25.43
N ILE A 594 7.59 -19.14 25.89
CA ILE A 594 6.61 -19.80 25.04
C ILE A 594 5.79 -18.71 24.34
N ASN A 595 5.82 -18.73 23.01
CA ASN A 595 5.04 -17.81 22.17
C ASN A 595 3.82 -18.54 21.59
N LEU A 596 2.77 -18.71 22.40
CA LEU A 596 1.50 -19.31 21.99
C LEU A 596 0.34 -18.34 22.24
N ALA A 597 -0.45 -18.09 21.19
CA ALA A 597 -1.65 -17.25 21.30
C ALA A 597 -2.83 -18.04 21.89
N SER A 598 -3.50 -17.50 22.91
CA SER A 598 -4.55 -18.20 23.70
C SER A 598 -5.88 -18.44 22.98
N ASP A 599 -6.15 -17.72 21.89
CA ASP A 599 -7.45 -17.69 21.20
C ASP A 599 -7.31 -17.85 19.67
N PHE A 600 -6.22 -18.47 19.22
CA PHE A 600 -5.93 -18.71 17.82
C PHE A 600 -5.80 -20.20 17.56
N GLU A 601 -6.74 -20.76 16.78
CA GLU A 601 -6.71 -22.16 16.38
C GLU A 601 -5.44 -22.45 15.57
N THR A 602 -4.74 -23.50 15.98
CA THR A 602 -3.45 -23.86 15.41
C THR A 602 -3.39 -25.38 15.23
N ASN A 603 -3.19 -25.84 13.99
CA ASN A 603 -3.26 -27.26 13.65
C ASN A 603 -1.90 -27.98 13.71
N ASP A 604 -0.81 -27.25 13.99
CA ASP A 604 0.57 -27.78 13.99
C ASP A 604 1.08 -28.20 15.37
N LEU A 605 0.24 -28.13 16.42
CA LEU A 605 0.63 -28.34 17.82
C LEU A 605 1.16 -29.75 18.12
N GLN A 606 0.71 -30.75 17.37
CA GLN A 606 1.15 -32.14 17.55
C GLN A 606 2.62 -32.33 17.14
N ASP A 607 3.00 -31.75 16.00
CA ASP A 607 4.35 -31.89 15.44
C ASP A 607 5.31 -30.83 16.01
N PHE A 608 4.77 -29.65 16.36
CA PHE A 608 5.52 -28.53 16.91
C PHE A 608 4.90 -28.10 18.26
N PRO A 609 5.19 -28.82 19.36
CA PRO A 609 4.67 -28.48 20.67
C PRO A 609 5.19 -27.11 21.15
N PRO A 610 4.39 -26.33 21.91
CA PRO A 610 4.81 -25.03 22.43
C PRO A 610 6.11 -25.14 23.24
N THR A 611 7.17 -24.48 22.77
CA THR A 611 8.52 -24.60 23.33
C THR A 611 9.06 -23.22 23.67
N ALA A 612 9.79 -23.10 24.79
CA ALA A 612 10.41 -21.85 25.17
C ALA A 612 11.60 -21.56 24.24
N LEU A 613 11.52 -20.47 23.46
CA LEU A 613 12.56 -20.04 22.54
C LEU A 613 13.10 -18.65 22.94
N PRO A 614 14.40 -18.37 22.72
CA PRO A 614 14.95 -17.03 22.90
C PRO A 614 14.26 -16.04 21.95
N GLU A 615 14.26 -14.75 22.27
CA GLU A 615 13.60 -13.73 21.44
C GLU A 615 14.25 -13.64 20.04
N ILE A 616 15.58 -13.70 19.99
CA ILE A 616 16.39 -13.60 18.78
C ILE A 616 17.44 -14.71 18.78
N SER A 617 17.60 -15.39 17.65
CA SER A 617 18.71 -16.29 17.36
C SER A 617 19.46 -15.82 16.12
N LEU A 618 20.79 -15.81 16.17
CA LEU A 618 21.67 -15.42 15.07
C LEU A 618 22.52 -16.60 14.60
N TYR A 619 22.62 -16.73 13.29
CA TYR A 619 23.43 -17.74 12.61
C TYR A 619 24.40 -17.06 11.63
N GLU A 620 25.64 -17.50 11.60
CA GLU A 620 26.59 -17.16 10.54
C GLU A 620 26.29 -18.00 9.29
N VAL A 621 26.36 -17.36 8.13
CA VAL A 621 26.32 -18.03 6.83
C VAL A 621 27.75 -18.36 6.44
N ASN A 622 28.09 -19.64 6.46
CA ASN A 622 29.45 -20.10 6.17
C ASN A 622 29.85 -19.70 4.73
N ASP A 623 31.10 -19.33 4.48
CA ASP A 623 31.64 -18.97 3.15
C ASP A 623 30.85 -17.85 2.41
N ALA A 624 30.23 -16.92 3.14
CA ALA A 624 29.56 -15.79 2.51
C ALA A 624 30.58 -14.83 1.83
N PRO A 625 30.40 -14.48 0.55
CA PRO A 625 31.37 -13.64 -0.16
C PRO A 625 31.33 -12.18 0.34
N ALA A 626 32.51 -11.59 0.55
CA ALA A 626 32.67 -10.21 1.01
C ALA A 626 33.34 -9.34 -0.06
N GLY A 627 32.56 -8.83 -1.02
CA GLY A 627 33.08 -7.90 -2.04
C GLY A 627 32.38 -8.00 -3.38
N ALA A 628 33.04 -7.50 -4.42
CA ALA A 628 32.61 -7.67 -5.81
C ALA A 628 32.98 -9.07 -6.31
N ARG A 629 32.07 -9.73 -7.04
CA ARG A 629 32.26 -11.10 -7.53
C ARG A 629 32.56 -11.08 -9.02
N ILE A 630 33.63 -11.75 -9.41
CA ILE A 630 34.07 -11.87 -10.80
C ILE A 630 33.93 -13.33 -11.22
N THR A 631 33.19 -13.57 -12.30
CA THR A 631 32.90 -14.92 -12.79
C THR A 631 33.09 -14.98 -14.30
N ASP A 632 33.95 -15.88 -14.78
CA ASP A 632 34.19 -16.05 -16.22
C ASP A 632 33.01 -16.78 -16.89
N TYR A 633 32.58 -17.90 -16.29
CA TYR A 633 31.57 -18.79 -16.84
C TYR A 633 30.46 -19.06 -15.82
N PRO A 634 29.50 -18.14 -15.65
CA PRO A 634 28.41 -18.32 -14.69
C PRO A 634 27.39 -19.35 -15.16
N ILE A 635 26.68 -19.95 -14.21
CA ILE A 635 25.50 -20.78 -14.49
C ILE A 635 24.41 -19.89 -15.10
N VAL A 636 23.74 -20.39 -16.12
CA VAL A 636 22.59 -19.71 -16.72
C VAL A 636 21.32 -20.43 -16.30
N VAL A 637 20.38 -19.70 -15.69
CA VAL A 637 19.09 -20.23 -15.26
C VAL A 637 17.96 -19.62 -16.08
N SER A 638 17.09 -20.47 -16.58
CA SER A 638 15.81 -20.10 -17.17
C SER A 638 14.70 -20.31 -16.15
N GLY A 639 14.42 -19.26 -15.37
CA GLY A 639 13.51 -19.28 -14.24
C GLY A 639 13.45 -17.93 -13.51
N ASP A 640 12.59 -17.85 -12.49
CA ASP A 640 12.52 -16.74 -11.53
C ASP A 640 13.10 -17.16 -10.17
N GLY A 641 12.95 -16.33 -9.13
CA GLY A 641 13.42 -16.59 -7.77
C GLY A 641 12.93 -17.90 -7.18
N THR A 642 11.72 -18.37 -7.54
CA THR A 642 11.19 -19.67 -7.10
C THR A 642 12.05 -20.80 -7.67
N GLY A 643 12.41 -20.69 -8.96
CA GLY A 643 13.31 -21.64 -9.60
C GLY A 643 14.70 -21.66 -8.98
N ILE A 644 15.23 -20.50 -8.58
CA ILE A 644 16.54 -20.43 -7.90
C ILE A 644 16.49 -21.11 -6.53
N VAL A 645 15.41 -20.93 -5.75
CA VAL A 645 15.19 -21.63 -4.48
C VAL A 645 15.10 -23.14 -4.70
N ASP A 646 14.36 -23.59 -5.71
CA ASP A 646 14.20 -25.01 -6.03
C ASP A 646 15.51 -25.68 -6.48
N ILE A 647 16.31 -24.99 -7.29
CA ILE A 647 17.64 -25.44 -7.72
C ILE A 647 18.59 -25.54 -6.51
N ALA A 648 18.52 -24.59 -5.57
CA ALA A 648 19.31 -24.64 -4.33
C ALA A 648 18.86 -25.79 -3.42
N ALA A 649 17.55 -26.00 -3.26
CA ALA A 649 16.99 -27.13 -2.52
C ALA A 649 17.38 -28.49 -3.14
N ALA A 650 17.54 -28.54 -4.47
CA ALA A 650 18.03 -29.71 -5.19
C ALA A 650 19.57 -29.91 -5.10
N GLY A 651 20.30 -29.00 -4.45
CA GLY A 651 21.77 -29.08 -4.30
C GLY A 651 22.55 -28.81 -5.58
N LEU A 652 21.94 -28.18 -6.58
CA LEU A 652 22.58 -27.87 -7.87
C LEU A 652 23.37 -26.55 -7.83
N ILE A 653 23.09 -25.68 -6.84
CA ILE A 653 23.85 -24.45 -6.58
C ILE A 653 24.14 -24.31 -5.08
N ASP A 654 25.30 -23.73 -4.77
CA ASP A 654 25.74 -23.47 -3.40
C ASP A 654 25.80 -21.96 -3.05
N GLY A 655 25.48 -21.10 -4.02
CA GLY A 655 25.52 -19.64 -3.90
C GLY A 655 26.92 -19.02 -3.97
N LYS A 656 27.98 -19.80 -4.23
CA LYS A 656 29.37 -19.30 -4.32
C LYS A 656 29.74 -18.77 -5.71
N SER A 657 29.07 -19.21 -6.76
CA SER A 657 29.19 -18.67 -8.13
C SER A 657 28.07 -17.68 -8.46
N SER A 658 28.34 -16.67 -9.28
CA SER A 658 27.30 -15.80 -9.81
C SER A 658 26.41 -16.58 -10.77
N VAL A 659 25.11 -16.26 -10.76
CA VAL A 659 24.09 -16.92 -11.60
C VAL A 659 23.43 -15.88 -12.49
N LEU A 660 23.31 -16.19 -13.77
CA LEU A 660 22.63 -15.35 -14.76
C LEU A 660 21.19 -15.84 -14.95
N ALA A 661 20.25 -14.92 -14.99
CA ALA A 661 18.89 -15.21 -15.45
C ALA A 661 18.84 -15.02 -16.97
N SER A 662 18.43 -16.05 -17.73
CA SER A 662 18.33 -15.97 -19.20
C SER A 662 17.41 -14.83 -19.64
N ALA A 663 16.30 -14.64 -18.91
CA ALA A 663 15.32 -13.59 -19.15
C ALA A 663 15.85 -12.17 -18.90
N ALA A 664 16.95 -12.00 -18.15
CA ALA A 664 17.59 -10.69 -17.97
C ALA A 664 18.47 -10.29 -19.18
N LEU A 665 18.80 -11.25 -20.05
CA LEU A 665 19.71 -11.07 -21.18
C LEU A 665 18.97 -10.75 -22.48
N ASP A 666 19.59 -9.92 -23.31
CA ASP A 666 19.23 -9.82 -24.73
C ASP A 666 19.72 -11.06 -25.50
N SER A 667 19.30 -11.20 -26.76
CA SER A 667 19.63 -12.38 -27.57
C SER A 667 21.14 -12.59 -27.75
N VAL A 668 21.93 -11.53 -27.90
CA VAL A 668 23.37 -11.64 -28.16
C VAL A 668 24.11 -12.01 -26.89
N ALA A 669 23.80 -11.35 -25.77
CA ALA A 669 24.36 -11.66 -24.48
C ALA A 669 23.98 -13.06 -23.99
N LEU A 670 22.76 -13.52 -24.30
CA LEU A 670 22.29 -14.87 -23.98
C LEU A 670 23.09 -15.95 -24.72
N THR A 671 23.24 -15.83 -26.04
CA THR A 671 24.02 -16.79 -26.84
C THR A 671 25.47 -16.88 -26.36
N ASP A 672 26.08 -15.74 -26.06
CA ASP A 672 27.45 -15.70 -25.55
C ASP A 672 27.59 -16.31 -24.15
N ALA A 673 26.65 -16.02 -23.24
CA ALA A 673 26.63 -16.60 -21.90
C ALA A 673 26.48 -18.14 -21.95
N ILE A 674 25.63 -18.65 -22.85
CA ILE A 674 25.33 -20.08 -23.00
C ILE A 674 26.49 -20.84 -23.65
N ALA A 675 27.24 -20.21 -24.57
CA ALA A 675 28.31 -20.88 -25.30
C ALA A 675 29.40 -21.48 -24.39
N ASN A 676 29.64 -20.88 -23.23
CA ASN A 676 30.66 -21.31 -22.27
C ASN A 676 30.10 -21.66 -20.88
N ALA A 677 28.78 -21.72 -20.71
CA ALA A 677 28.17 -22.01 -19.42
C ALA A 677 28.55 -23.42 -18.92
N PRO A 678 28.91 -23.60 -17.64
CA PRO A 678 29.17 -24.93 -17.07
C PRO A 678 27.89 -25.79 -17.01
N GLU A 679 26.73 -25.14 -16.90
CA GLU A 679 25.40 -25.74 -16.89
C GLU A 679 24.35 -24.66 -17.22
N VAL A 680 23.37 -25.00 -18.06
CA VAL A 680 22.13 -24.25 -18.23
C VAL A 680 21.02 -25.00 -17.51
N ILE A 681 20.31 -24.35 -16.59
CA ILE A 681 19.24 -25.00 -15.82
C ILE A 681 17.90 -24.37 -16.16
N VAL A 682 16.95 -25.17 -16.63
CA VAL A 682 15.58 -24.75 -16.93
C VAL A 682 14.67 -25.19 -15.81
N THR A 683 13.80 -24.29 -15.36
CA THR A 683 12.82 -24.58 -14.31
C THR A 683 11.40 -24.37 -14.81
N ASP A 684 10.42 -24.95 -14.12
CA ASP A 684 9.00 -24.66 -14.32
C ASP A 684 8.51 -23.45 -13.49
N SER A 685 9.45 -22.59 -13.09
CA SER A 685 9.20 -21.30 -12.44
C SER A 685 9.01 -20.18 -13.48
N ASN A 686 9.04 -18.91 -13.08
CA ASN A 686 8.68 -17.76 -13.91
C ASN A 686 7.28 -17.93 -14.55
N ARG A 687 6.35 -18.42 -13.73
CA ARG A 687 5.00 -18.74 -14.17
C ARG A 687 4.24 -17.46 -14.50
N LYS A 688 3.54 -17.45 -15.62
CA LYS A 688 2.59 -16.38 -15.93
C LYS A 688 1.37 -16.54 -15.02
N ARG A 689 1.28 -15.75 -13.94
CA ARG A 689 0.18 -15.82 -12.96
C ARG A 689 -0.06 -14.48 -12.28
N ALA A 690 -1.27 -14.28 -11.77
CA ALA A 690 -1.61 -13.10 -10.96
C ALA A 690 -0.83 -13.08 -9.64
N HIS A 691 -0.55 -11.87 -9.13
CA HIS A 691 0.09 -11.69 -7.81
C HIS A 691 -0.47 -10.50 -7.05
N GLN A 692 -0.71 -10.66 -5.74
CA GLN A 692 -1.19 -9.59 -4.87
C GLN A 692 -0.23 -9.30 -3.69
N TRP A 693 -0.30 -8.11 -3.11
CA TRP A 693 0.65 -7.63 -2.09
C TRP A 693 -0.02 -7.28 -0.76
N ARG A 694 -1.19 -7.86 -0.47
CA ARG A 694 -1.95 -7.53 0.75
C ARG A 694 -1.57 -8.35 1.97
N GLY A 695 -0.66 -9.29 1.79
CA GLY A 695 -0.13 -10.11 2.85
C GLY A 695 1.05 -10.95 2.38
N SER A 696 1.37 -11.95 3.19
CA SER A 696 2.46 -12.93 2.96
C SER A 696 1.96 -14.33 2.60
N GLN A 697 0.64 -14.54 2.59
CA GLN A 697 0.02 -15.82 2.27
C GLN A 697 -1.02 -15.67 1.15
N GLU A 698 -1.22 -16.75 0.38
CA GLU A 698 -2.27 -16.81 -0.66
C GLU A 698 -2.14 -15.65 -1.67
N VAL A 699 -0.89 -15.34 -2.03
CA VAL A 699 -0.51 -14.20 -2.87
C VAL A 699 -0.32 -14.54 -4.35
N TRP A 700 -0.28 -15.84 -4.71
CA TRP A 700 -0.05 -16.33 -6.07
C TRP A 700 -1.31 -16.93 -6.69
N GLY A 701 -1.69 -16.43 -7.86
CA GLY A 701 -2.76 -16.98 -8.71
C GLY A 701 -2.38 -18.30 -9.40
N ALA A 702 -3.34 -18.88 -10.11
CA ALA A 702 -3.12 -20.06 -10.93
C ALA A 702 -2.25 -19.72 -12.16
N THR A 703 -1.55 -20.72 -12.68
CA THR A 703 -0.75 -20.55 -13.90
C THR A 703 -1.68 -20.31 -15.08
N GLU A 704 -1.42 -19.25 -15.84
CA GLU A 704 -2.21 -18.84 -16.99
C GLU A 704 -1.59 -19.36 -18.28
N GLY A 705 -2.44 -19.57 -19.29
CA GLY A 705 -1.99 -19.81 -20.65
C GLY A 705 -1.67 -18.52 -21.40
N THR A 706 -1.75 -18.59 -22.73
CA THR A 706 -1.64 -17.38 -23.58
C THR A 706 -2.80 -16.41 -23.32
N SER A 707 -3.98 -16.95 -23.03
CA SER A 707 -5.19 -16.21 -22.65
C SER A 707 -5.30 -16.02 -21.15
N ALA A 708 -6.05 -15.01 -20.71
CA ALA A 708 -6.31 -14.78 -19.29
C ALA A 708 -7.22 -15.90 -18.73
N LEU A 709 -6.96 -16.30 -17.48
CA LEU A 709 -7.79 -17.27 -16.77
C LEU A 709 -9.08 -16.64 -16.22
N VAL A 710 -8.98 -15.37 -15.82
CA VAL A 710 -10.09 -14.58 -15.29
C VAL A 710 -10.49 -13.51 -16.29
N ASP A 711 -11.75 -13.54 -16.73
CA ASP A 711 -12.28 -12.62 -17.75
C ASP A 711 -12.79 -11.29 -17.16
N SER A 712 -12.77 -11.16 -15.82
CA SER A 712 -13.16 -9.95 -15.10
C SER A 712 -11.94 -9.10 -14.70
N PHE A 713 -12.18 -7.83 -14.39
CA PHE A 713 -11.12 -6.95 -13.91
C PHE A 713 -10.75 -7.27 -12.46
N ASP A 714 -9.53 -7.75 -12.24
CA ASP A 714 -8.95 -7.88 -10.90
C ASP A 714 -8.12 -6.64 -10.52
N ALA A 715 -8.53 -5.94 -9.47
CA ALA A 715 -7.84 -4.77 -8.94
C ALA A 715 -6.56 -5.13 -8.18
N PHE A 716 -6.45 -6.35 -7.67
CA PHE A 716 -5.37 -6.80 -6.80
C PHE A 716 -4.22 -7.47 -7.56
N ASP A 717 -4.43 -7.93 -8.79
CA ASP A 717 -3.36 -8.44 -9.65
C ASP A 717 -2.37 -7.33 -10.01
N ASN A 718 -1.23 -7.28 -9.33
CA ASN A 718 -0.16 -6.32 -9.54
C ASN A 718 1.17 -7.07 -9.62
N ARG A 719 1.36 -7.84 -10.69
CA ARG A 719 2.59 -8.63 -10.93
C ARG A 719 3.86 -7.80 -10.80
N LEU A 720 4.91 -8.40 -10.24
CA LEU A 720 6.25 -7.81 -10.20
C LEU A 720 6.90 -7.96 -11.59
N PRO A 721 7.37 -6.90 -12.25
CA PRO A 721 8.11 -7.02 -13.49
C PRO A 721 9.56 -7.45 -13.17
N VAL A 722 9.76 -8.72 -12.82
CA VAL A 722 11.06 -9.29 -12.44
C VAL A 722 12.09 -9.04 -13.55
N PHE A 723 11.73 -9.32 -14.80
CA PHE A 723 12.59 -9.09 -15.96
C PHE A 723 11.94 -8.09 -16.92
N PRO A 724 12.13 -6.76 -16.72
CA PRO A 724 11.45 -5.74 -17.51
C PRO A 724 11.69 -5.81 -19.03
N LEU A 725 12.84 -6.35 -19.45
CA LEU A 725 13.21 -6.52 -20.86
C LEU A 725 12.58 -7.77 -21.50
N ALA A 726 11.92 -8.63 -20.71
CA ALA A 726 11.38 -9.92 -21.14
C ALA A 726 9.87 -10.08 -20.91
N ILE A 727 9.17 -9.03 -20.48
CA ILE A 727 7.75 -9.12 -20.10
C ILE A 727 6.88 -9.74 -21.21
N ASP A 728 7.19 -9.44 -22.48
CA ASP A 728 6.43 -9.93 -23.64
C ASP A 728 7.06 -11.18 -24.30
N ARG A 729 8.13 -11.74 -23.73
CA ARG A 729 8.83 -12.92 -24.28
C ARG A 729 8.26 -14.19 -23.66
N ILE A 730 7.16 -14.70 -24.19
CA ILE A 730 6.49 -15.89 -23.62
C ILE A 730 7.39 -17.12 -23.47
N LYS A 731 8.42 -17.26 -24.32
CA LYS A 731 9.42 -18.34 -24.25
C LYS A 731 10.27 -18.31 -22.97
N THR A 732 10.29 -17.20 -22.23
CA THR A 732 11.00 -17.10 -20.95
C THR A 732 10.10 -17.48 -19.76
N GLN A 733 8.81 -17.75 -19.97
CA GLN A 733 7.83 -18.00 -18.92
C GLN A 733 7.29 -19.43 -18.96
N SER A 734 6.91 -19.93 -17.79
CA SER A 734 6.08 -21.13 -17.69
C SER A 734 4.61 -20.76 -17.88
N ILE A 735 3.91 -21.44 -18.78
CA ILE A 735 2.48 -21.19 -19.06
C ILE A 735 1.67 -22.47 -18.99
N ALA A 736 0.41 -22.35 -18.60
CA ALA A 736 -0.54 -23.44 -18.74
C ALA A 736 -0.81 -23.68 -20.24
N GLU A 737 -0.63 -24.92 -20.68
CA GLU A 737 -0.90 -25.35 -22.04
C GLU A 737 -1.89 -26.50 -22.02
N ASN A 738 -2.84 -26.47 -22.96
CA ASN A 738 -3.73 -27.58 -23.19
C ASN A 738 -3.49 -28.14 -24.60
N ASN A 739 -3.00 -29.38 -24.65
CA ASN A 739 -2.65 -30.07 -25.89
C ASN A 739 -3.88 -30.30 -26.81
N SER A 740 -5.11 -30.24 -26.29
CA SER A 740 -6.36 -30.33 -27.08
C SER A 740 -6.79 -29.06 -27.79
N ARG A 741 -6.09 -27.93 -27.63
CA ARG A 741 -6.53 -26.64 -28.18
C ARG A 741 -7.89 -26.18 -27.60
N THR A 742 -8.16 -26.53 -26.34
CA THR A 742 -9.32 -26.07 -25.57
C THR A 742 -8.87 -25.18 -24.41
N THR A 743 -9.74 -24.28 -23.93
CA THR A 743 -9.44 -23.35 -22.83
C THR A 743 -10.62 -23.23 -21.88
N MET A 744 -10.32 -23.20 -20.59
CA MET A 744 -11.27 -22.92 -19.50
C MET A 744 -10.97 -21.55 -18.90
N SER A 745 -11.96 -20.66 -18.84
CA SER A 745 -11.86 -19.36 -18.15
C SER A 745 -13.09 -19.15 -17.27
N ALA A 746 -12.97 -18.26 -16.28
CA ALA A 746 -14.12 -17.89 -15.46
C ALA A 746 -14.13 -16.40 -15.12
N THR A 747 -15.27 -15.89 -14.64
CA THR A 747 -15.35 -14.52 -14.13
C THR A 747 -14.64 -14.35 -12.78
N ALA A 748 -14.53 -15.42 -11.99
CA ALA A 748 -13.80 -15.48 -10.73
C ALA A 748 -13.54 -16.95 -10.35
N TYR A 749 -12.62 -17.16 -9.40
CA TYR A 749 -12.44 -18.43 -8.71
C TYR A 749 -11.94 -18.17 -7.27
N GLY A 750 -12.11 -19.14 -6.38
CA GLY A 750 -11.65 -19.05 -5.00
C GLY A 750 -12.35 -17.95 -4.18
N ALA A 751 -11.57 -17.25 -3.36
CA ALA A 751 -12.02 -16.29 -2.36
C ALA A 751 -11.88 -14.83 -2.82
N LEU A 752 -12.63 -13.89 -2.20
CA LEU A 752 -12.67 -12.48 -2.64
C LEU A 752 -11.32 -11.75 -2.53
N LEU A 753 -10.44 -12.18 -1.63
CA LEU A 753 -9.25 -11.45 -1.20
C LEU A 753 -7.98 -12.32 -1.10
N SER A 754 -8.05 -13.57 -1.57
CA SER A 754 -6.98 -14.55 -1.55
C SER A 754 -6.89 -15.24 -2.91
N TYR A 755 -5.68 -15.56 -3.37
CA TYR A 755 -5.52 -16.43 -4.53
C TYR A 755 -5.38 -17.89 -4.11
N LEU A 756 -6.36 -18.68 -4.54
CA LEU A 756 -6.49 -20.11 -4.25
C LEU A 756 -6.45 -20.90 -5.57
N PRO A 757 -5.25 -21.10 -6.17
CA PRO A 757 -5.08 -21.70 -7.49
C PRO A 757 -5.60 -23.14 -7.62
N GLU A 758 -5.81 -23.84 -6.51
CA GLU A 758 -6.46 -25.16 -6.44
C GLU A 758 -7.94 -25.15 -6.86
N TYR A 759 -8.58 -23.98 -6.98
CA TYR A 759 -9.98 -23.84 -7.41
C TYR A 759 -10.12 -23.25 -8.82
N ARG A 760 -9.06 -23.31 -9.63
CA ARG A 760 -9.00 -22.68 -10.95
C ARG A 760 -10.00 -23.30 -11.95
N PRO A 761 -10.42 -22.55 -12.98
CA PRO A 761 -11.33 -23.03 -14.04
C PRO A 761 -10.93 -24.34 -14.72
N GLY A 762 -9.63 -24.60 -14.90
CA GLY A 762 -9.12 -25.83 -15.53
C GLY A 762 -9.54 -27.11 -14.79
N ASN A 763 -9.75 -27.02 -13.47
CA ASN A 763 -10.11 -28.15 -12.62
C ASN A 763 -11.59 -28.57 -12.76
N ALA A 764 -12.37 -27.95 -13.65
CA ALA A 764 -13.72 -28.40 -14.01
C ALA A 764 -13.76 -29.31 -15.24
N ASN A 765 -12.58 -29.72 -15.74
CA ASN A 765 -12.45 -30.54 -16.94
C ASN A 765 -11.15 -31.36 -16.92
N ASP A 766 -10.55 -31.63 -15.76
CA ASP A 766 -9.25 -32.30 -15.65
C ASP A 766 -9.34 -33.83 -15.54
N GLY A 767 -10.56 -34.36 -15.42
CA GLY A 767 -10.85 -35.79 -15.28
C GLY A 767 -10.74 -36.29 -13.83
N ASN A 768 -10.69 -35.39 -12.85
CA ASN A 768 -10.56 -35.72 -11.44
C ASN A 768 -11.68 -35.08 -10.62
N VAL A 769 -12.53 -35.92 -10.03
CA VAL A 769 -13.67 -35.46 -9.22
C VAL A 769 -13.29 -34.87 -7.86
N ASP A 770 -12.03 -35.05 -7.43
CA ASP A 770 -11.51 -34.47 -6.19
C ASP A 770 -11.02 -33.02 -6.36
N THR A 771 -10.84 -32.57 -7.61
CA THR A 771 -10.53 -31.19 -7.97
C THR A 771 -11.78 -30.49 -8.52
N SER A 772 -11.82 -29.17 -8.46
CA SER A 772 -12.97 -28.42 -8.99
C SER A 772 -12.64 -26.96 -9.31
N TRP A 773 -13.37 -26.38 -10.25
CA TRP A 773 -13.55 -24.92 -10.28
C TRP A 773 -14.59 -24.54 -9.23
N SER A 774 -14.20 -23.67 -8.29
CA SER A 774 -15.07 -23.30 -7.18
C SER A 774 -14.97 -21.84 -6.78
N ILE A 775 -16.08 -21.31 -6.26
CA ILE A 775 -16.23 -19.92 -5.79
C ILE A 775 -16.88 -19.94 -4.41
N GLY A 776 -16.31 -19.20 -3.46
CA GLY A 776 -16.79 -19.17 -2.07
C GLY A 776 -16.06 -18.15 -1.21
N TRP A 777 -16.06 -18.37 0.10
CA TRP A 777 -15.24 -17.62 1.07
C TRP A 777 -15.38 -16.09 0.92
N GLY A 778 -16.63 -15.61 0.91
CA GLY A 778 -16.98 -14.20 0.80
C GLY A 778 -17.15 -13.69 -0.64
N ASN A 779 -16.92 -14.52 -1.67
CA ASN A 779 -17.38 -14.24 -3.02
C ASN A 779 -18.83 -14.71 -3.20
N ASN A 780 -19.66 -13.89 -3.85
CA ASN A 780 -20.99 -14.31 -4.27
C ASN A 780 -20.88 -15.17 -5.54
N PRO A 781 -21.26 -16.47 -5.49
CA PRO A 781 -21.20 -17.35 -6.66
C PRO A 781 -22.29 -17.04 -7.70
N VAL A 782 -23.40 -16.43 -7.29
CA VAL A 782 -24.50 -16.10 -8.21
C VAL A 782 -24.06 -15.02 -9.20
N GLY A 783 -24.29 -15.28 -10.48
CA GLY A 783 -23.88 -14.44 -11.60
C GLY A 783 -22.49 -14.72 -12.15
N GLN A 784 -21.71 -15.59 -11.49
CA GLN A 784 -20.39 -16.00 -11.97
C GLN A 784 -20.54 -16.98 -13.15
N VAL A 785 -19.60 -16.90 -14.08
CA VAL A 785 -19.64 -17.64 -15.35
C VAL A 785 -18.37 -18.46 -15.49
N LEU A 786 -18.52 -19.75 -15.79
CA LEU A 786 -17.48 -20.62 -16.31
C LEU A 786 -17.63 -20.71 -17.83
N THR A 787 -16.53 -20.58 -18.56
CA THR A 787 -16.51 -20.58 -20.03
C THR A 787 -15.56 -21.66 -20.52
N TYR A 788 -16.09 -22.58 -21.32
CA TYR A 788 -15.32 -23.50 -22.14
C TYR A 788 -15.22 -22.95 -23.56
N THR A 789 -14.03 -22.97 -24.15
CA THR A 789 -13.80 -22.63 -25.56
C THR A 789 -12.93 -23.68 -26.23
N SER A 790 -13.25 -24.04 -27.47
CA SER A 790 -12.49 -24.96 -28.30
C SER A 790 -12.09 -24.32 -29.64
N ASN A 791 -10.88 -24.65 -30.10
CA ASN A 791 -10.38 -24.18 -31.39
C ASN A 791 -10.95 -24.97 -32.58
N ILE A 792 -10.79 -24.40 -33.78
CA ILE A 792 -11.21 -25.03 -35.03
C ILE A 792 -10.57 -26.42 -35.18
N GLY A 793 -11.40 -27.43 -35.42
CA GLY A 793 -10.98 -28.83 -35.60
C GLY A 793 -11.18 -29.73 -34.38
N VAL A 794 -11.54 -29.15 -33.22
CA VAL A 794 -12.03 -29.90 -32.06
C VAL A 794 -13.54 -30.16 -32.24
N PRO A 795 -14.05 -31.36 -31.89
CA PRO A 795 -15.48 -31.63 -31.91
C PRO A 795 -16.27 -30.62 -31.08
N LYS A 796 -17.40 -30.17 -31.62
CA LYS A 796 -18.33 -29.28 -30.92
C LYS A 796 -18.94 -30.00 -29.73
N VAL A 797 -19.15 -29.26 -28.64
CA VAL A 797 -19.88 -29.76 -27.48
C VAL A 797 -21.37 -29.71 -27.81
N ASP A 798 -22.04 -30.84 -27.71
CA ASP A 798 -23.49 -31.02 -27.94
C ASP A 798 -24.28 -31.24 -26.64
N HIS A 799 -23.61 -31.66 -25.55
CA HIS A 799 -24.18 -31.79 -24.22
C HIS A 799 -23.17 -31.49 -23.11
N LEU A 800 -23.66 -31.19 -21.91
CA LEU A 800 -22.88 -31.03 -20.67
C LEU A 800 -23.13 -32.20 -19.73
N GLU A 801 -22.10 -32.63 -19.00
CA GLU A 801 -22.18 -33.59 -17.90
C GLU A 801 -21.66 -32.90 -16.63
N LEU A 802 -22.59 -32.36 -15.84
CA LEU A 802 -22.27 -31.51 -14.70
C LEU A 802 -22.14 -32.34 -13.42
N VAL A 803 -20.94 -32.43 -12.88
CA VAL A 803 -20.64 -33.08 -11.59
C VAL A 803 -20.36 -32.00 -10.54
N PRO A 804 -21.19 -31.86 -9.49
CA PRO A 804 -21.01 -30.84 -8.48
C PRO A 804 -19.76 -31.12 -7.63
N ALA A 805 -19.04 -30.05 -7.27
CA ALA A 805 -17.91 -30.14 -6.34
C ALA A 805 -18.35 -30.65 -4.96
N GLN A 806 -17.48 -31.40 -4.27
CA GLN A 806 -17.74 -31.95 -2.94
C GLN A 806 -16.69 -31.46 -1.93
N PHE A 807 -17.12 -30.68 -0.95
CA PHE A 807 -16.28 -30.08 0.09
C PHE A 807 -16.59 -30.61 1.48
N SER A 808 -17.86 -30.57 1.87
CA SER A 808 -18.33 -30.99 3.20
C SER A 808 -19.83 -31.31 3.16
N ALA A 809 -20.33 -31.97 4.21
CA ALA A 809 -21.76 -32.29 4.34
C ALA A 809 -22.67 -31.05 4.43
N ASP A 810 -22.13 -29.90 4.86
CA ASP A 810 -22.87 -28.65 5.05
C ASP A 810 -22.64 -27.65 3.89
N GLN A 811 -22.13 -28.09 2.74
CA GLN A 811 -21.82 -27.22 1.61
C GLN A 811 -23.08 -26.63 0.94
N ARG A 812 -22.88 -25.55 0.19
CA ARG A 812 -23.90 -25.03 -0.72
C ARG A 812 -23.93 -25.89 -1.98
N GLU A 813 -25.08 -25.97 -2.61
CA GLU A 813 -25.24 -26.65 -3.89
C GLU A 813 -25.84 -25.70 -4.92
N ILE A 814 -25.45 -25.86 -6.18
CA ILE A 814 -25.96 -25.07 -7.31
C ILE A 814 -27.34 -25.61 -7.66
N SER A 815 -28.38 -24.78 -7.50
CA SER A 815 -29.78 -25.19 -7.73
C SER A 815 -30.31 -24.82 -9.10
N SER A 816 -29.72 -23.80 -9.74
CA SER A 816 -30.09 -23.40 -11.10
C SER A 816 -28.93 -22.72 -11.82
N ILE A 817 -28.88 -22.93 -13.13
CA ILE A 817 -27.90 -22.32 -14.03
C ILE A 817 -28.56 -21.76 -15.27
N SER A 818 -27.82 -20.94 -16.00
CA SER A 818 -28.11 -20.60 -17.40
C SER A 818 -26.96 -21.02 -18.29
N VAL A 819 -27.26 -21.55 -19.47
CA VAL A 819 -26.27 -21.94 -20.48
C VAL A 819 -26.41 -21.06 -21.73
N SER A 820 -25.29 -20.65 -22.31
CA SER A 820 -25.23 -19.92 -23.59
C SER A 820 -24.15 -20.56 -24.48
N VAL A 821 -24.51 -20.82 -25.74
CA VAL A 821 -23.65 -21.51 -26.71
C VAL A 821 -23.38 -20.59 -27.90
N ASP A 822 -22.11 -20.35 -28.22
CA ASP A 822 -21.67 -19.46 -29.32
C ASP A 822 -22.38 -18.08 -29.30
N SER A 823 -22.54 -17.51 -28.09
CA SER A 823 -23.25 -16.25 -27.82
C SER A 823 -24.76 -16.26 -28.08
N SER A 824 -25.40 -17.43 -28.04
CA SER A 824 -26.86 -17.56 -27.99
C SER A 824 -27.45 -16.84 -26.75
N PRO A 825 -28.75 -16.51 -26.74
CA PRO A 825 -29.44 -16.15 -25.51
C PRO A 825 -29.23 -17.21 -24.41
N TRP A 826 -29.27 -16.77 -23.15
CA TRP A 826 -29.15 -17.65 -21.99
C TRP A 826 -30.41 -18.50 -21.83
N THR A 827 -30.25 -19.82 -21.80
CA THR A 827 -31.31 -20.80 -21.51
C THR A 827 -31.17 -21.29 -20.09
N GLN A 828 -32.20 -21.09 -19.26
CA GLN A 828 -32.19 -21.49 -17.85
C GLN A 828 -32.44 -23.00 -17.70
N GLN A 829 -31.71 -23.63 -16.79
CA GLN A 829 -31.80 -25.05 -16.46
C GLN A 829 -31.87 -25.21 -14.93
N ALA A 830 -32.78 -26.05 -14.45
CA ALA A 830 -32.83 -26.44 -13.04
C ALA A 830 -31.89 -27.62 -12.79
N ILE A 831 -31.22 -27.64 -11.65
CA ILE A 831 -30.33 -28.73 -11.25
C ILE A 831 -31.05 -29.62 -10.23
N ASP A 832 -31.06 -30.93 -10.47
CA ASP A 832 -31.54 -31.91 -9.51
C ASP A 832 -30.47 -32.15 -8.44
N LEU A 833 -30.71 -31.60 -7.25
CA LEU A 833 -29.80 -31.68 -6.11
C LEU A 833 -29.60 -33.11 -5.59
N SER A 834 -30.48 -34.06 -5.94
CA SER A 834 -30.34 -35.46 -5.55
C SER A 834 -29.45 -36.28 -6.49
N ALA A 835 -29.11 -35.73 -7.67
CA ALA A 835 -28.31 -36.42 -8.68
C ALA A 835 -26.81 -36.17 -8.48
N SER A 836 -26.00 -37.23 -8.59
CA SER A 836 -24.52 -37.11 -8.56
C SER A 836 -23.94 -36.51 -9.85
N MET A 837 -24.70 -36.52 -10.94
CA MET A 837 -24.37 -35.88 -12.21
C MET A 837 -25.65 -35.44 -12.91
N THR A 838 -25.65 -34.23 -13.48
CA THR A 838 -26.75 -33.72 -14.30
C THR A 838 -26.33 -33.60 -15.76
N LYS A 839 -27.01 -34.33 -16.65
CA LYS A 839 -26.80 -34.23 -18.09
C LYS A 839 -27.72 -33.17 -18.71
N ILE A 840 -27.17 -32.26 -19.50
CA ILE A 840 -27.93 -31.20 -20.20
C ILE A 840 -27.61 -31.25 -21.69
N GLU A 841 -28.62 -31.55 -22.51
CA GLU A 841 -28.52 -31.45 -23.97
C GLU A 841 -28.53 -29.97 -24.38
N LEU A 842 -27.59 -29.55 -25.24
CA LEU A 842 -27.51 -28.18 -25.72
C LEU A 842 -28.46 -27.97 -26.91
N ASP A 843 -29.12 -26.81 -26.96
CA ASP A 843 -30.05 -26.45 -28.05
C ASP A 843 -29.37 -26.51 -29.43
N GLN A 844 -28.04 -26.30 -29.46
CA GLN A 844 -27.18 -26.44 -30.63
C GLN A 844 -25.76 -26.84 -30.19
N PRO A 845 -25.03 -27.64 -30.99
CA PRO A 845 -23.61 -27.86 -30.75
C PRO A 845 -22.78 -26.59 -30.99
N GLY A 846 -21.82 -26.29 -30.12
CA GLY A 846 -20.99 -25.10 -30.25
C GLY A 846 -19.53 -25.27 -29.80
N ASN A 847 -18.73 -24.25 -30.11
CA ASN A 847 -17.31 -24.22 -29.75
C ASN A 847 -17.08 -23.47 -28.43
N THR A 848 -17.95 -22.52 -28.11
CA THR A 848 -17.93 -21.74 -26.87
C THR A 848 -19.18 -22.04 -26.06
N VAL A 849 -19.01 -22.59 -24.86
CA VAL A 849 -20.12 -22.87 -23.93
C VAL A 849 -19.89 -22.10 -22.65
N ARG A 850 -20.89 -21.30 -22.24
CA ARG A 850 -20.85 -20.48 -21.03
C ARG A 850 -21.91 -20.96 -20.06
N ILE A 851 -21.51 -21.22 -18.82
CA ILE A 851 -22.38 -21.69 -17.74
C ILE A 851 -22.40 -20.62 -16.65
N ARG A 852 -23.57 -20.01 -16.41
CA ARG A 852 -23.76 -19.02 -15.34
C ARG A 852 -24.51 -19.64 -14.17
N ILE A 853 -24.02 -19.44 -12.95
CA ILE A 853 -24.73 -19.81 -11.73
C ILE A 853 -25.86 -18.80 -11.49
N ASP A 854 -27.11 -19.26 -11.48
CA ASP A 854 -28.28 -18.40 -11.24
C ASP A 854 -28.85 -18.54 -9.82
N GLY A 855 -28.62 -19.67 -9.14
CA GLY A 855 -29.09 -19.90 -7.78
C GLY A 855 -28.35 -21.02 -7.04
N VAL A 856 -28.35 -20.93 -5.70
CA VAL A 856 -27.74 -21.88 -4.76
C VAL A 856 -28.69 -22.18 -3.59
N THR A 857 -28.51 -23.31 -2.89
CA THR A 857 -29.40 -23.81 -1.83
C THR A 857 -29.36 -23.02 -0.51
N SER A 858 -28.23 -22.39 -0.17
CA SER A 858 -28.04 -21.60 1.06
C SER A 858 -27.52 -20.18 0.78
N GLY A 859 -27.87 -19.23 1.65
CA GLY A 859 -27.45 -17.82 1.55
C GLY A 859 -26.15 -17.47 2.28
N ASP A 860 -25.49 -18.43 2.95
CA ASP A 860 -24.19 -18.18 3.60
C ASP A 860 -23.09 -18.04 2.54
N ASP A 861 -22.48 -16.86 2.45
CA ASP A 861 -21.48 -16.53 1.44
C ASP A 861 -20.09 -17.12 1.72
N GLN A 862 -19.90 -17.77 2.88
CA GLN A 862 -18.62 -18.38 3.25
C GLN A 862 -18.40 -19.77 2.62
N LEU A 863 -19.47 -20.55 2.41
CA LEU A 863 -19.36 -21.93 1.91
C LEU A 863 -19.12 -21.97 0.41
N PRO A 864 -18.15 -22.72 -0.14
CA PRO A 864 -17.92 -22.76 -1.59
C PRO A 864 -19.01 -23.51 -2.36
N VAL A 865 -19.12 -23.22 -3.67
CA VAL A 865 -19.84 -24.02 -4.68
C VAL A 865 -19.02 -24.08 -5.96
N GLY A 866 -19.20 -25.14 -6.75
CA GLY A 866 -18.44 -25.30 -7.97
C GLY A 866 -18.79 -26.54 -8.77
N TRP A 867 -18.04 -26.75 -9.84
CA TRP A 867 -18.12 -27.93 -10.70
C TRP A 867 -16.80 -28.67 -10.67
N ALA A 868 -16.86 -29.96 -10.34
CA ALA A 868 -15.73 -30.88 -10.49
C ALA A 868 -15.54 -31.25 -11.96
N GLU A 869 -16.64 -31.53 -12.68
CA GLU A 869 -16.60 -31.83 -14.11
C GLU A 869 -17.79 -31.16 -14.82
N ILE A 870 -17.57 -30.70 -16.06
CA ILE A 870 -18.66 -30.15 -16.89
C ILE A 870 -18.80 -30.82 -18.28
N LEU A 871 -17.79 -31.58 -18.72
CA LEU A 871 -17.80 -32.29 -20.00
C LEU A 871 -17.74 -33.81 -19.78
N SER A 872 -18.07 -34.56 -20.84
CA SER A 872 -17.95 -36.02 -20.81
C SER A 872 -16.51 -36.48 -20.66
N ALA A 873 -16.31 -37.68 -20.10
CA ALA A 873 -15.01 -38.29 -19.89
C ALA A 873 -14.10 -38.34 -21.14
N SER A 874 -14.69 -38.39 -22.34
CA SER A 874 -13.95 -38.37 -23.61
C SER A 874 -13.32 -37.01 -23.97
N SER A 875 -13.79 -35.93 -23.33
CA SER A 875 -13.39 -34.54 -23.58
C SER A 875 -12.62 -33.91 -22.41
N GLN A 876 -12.52 -34.63 -21.28
CA GLN A 876 -11.73 -34.25 -20.11
C GLN A 876 -10.25 -34.30 -20.43
N GLN A 877 -9.49 -33.29 -20.00
CA GLN A 877 -8.05 -33.23 -20.17
C GLN A 877 -7.35 -32.51 -19.02
N PRO A 878 -6.34 -33.16 -18.41
CA PRO A 878 -5.53 -32.51 -17.39
C PRO A 878 -4.69 -31.38 -18.00
N GLU A 879 -4.57 -30.29 -17.24
CA GLU A 879 -3.70 -29.17 -17.57
C GLU A 879 -2.22 -29.60 -17.53
N GLY A 880 -1.44 -29.19 -18.54
CA GLY A 880 0.02 -29.32 -18.55
C GLY A 880 0.69 -27.95 -18.46
N ILE A 881 1.90 -27.90 -17.92
CA ILE A 881 2.70 -26.65 -17.90
C ILE A 881 3.82 -26.75 -18.92
N ARG A 882 3.82 -25.85 -19.92
CA ARG A 882 4.95 -25.68 -20.81
C ARG A 882 5.98 -24.81 -20.11
N VAL A 883 7.19 -25.32 -19.96
CA VAL A 883 8.31 -24.60 -19.32
C VAL A 883 9.02 -23.69 -20.33
N PRO A 884 9.85 -22.73 -19.87
CA PRO A 884 10.62 -21.85 -20.74
C PRO A 884 11.54 -22.63 -21.68
N SER A 885 11.81 -22.04 -22.84
CA SER A 885 12.68 -22.62 -23.88
C SER A 885 13.66 -21.61 -24.48
N ASP A 886 13.68 -20.36 -24.01
CA ASP A 886 14.56 -19.30 -24.51
C ASP A 886 16.04 -19.68 -24.42
N ALA A 887 16.50 -20.16 -23.28
CA ALA A 887 17.89 -20.59 -23.10
C ALA A 887 18.19 -21.89 -23.88
N THR A 888 17.33 -22.90 -23.77
CA THR A 888 17.55 -24.19 -24.41
C THR A 888 17.54 -24.11 -25.94
N SER A 889 16.70 -23.24 -26.51
CA SER A 889 16.58 -23.10 -27.98
C SER A 889 17.83 -22.58 -28.68
N VAL A 890 18.80 -22.04 -27.92
CA VAL A 890 20.09 -21.55 -28.45
C VAL A 890 21.28 -22.36 -27.93
N ALA A 891 21.04 -23.41 -27.14
CA ALA A 891 22.08 -24.30 -26.65
C ALA A 891 22.68 -25.13 -27.79
N SER A 892 24.01 -25.28 -27.79
CA SER A 892 24.75 -26.12 -28.73
C SER A 892 24.89 -27.55 -28.18
N SER A 893 25.30 -28.52 -29.01
CA SER A 893 25.54 -29.90 -28.56
C SER A 893 26.63 -30.06 -27.49
N SER A 894 27.46 -29.03 -27.26
CA SER A 894 28.46 -29.01 -26.19
C SER A 894 27.98 -28.33 -24.90
N THR A 895 26.77 -27.76 -24.90
CA THR A 895 26.23 -27.02 -23.76
C THR A 895 25.34 -27.94 -22.91
N PRO A 896 25.74 -28.29 -21.68
CA PRO A 896 24.87 -29.07 -20.79
C PRO A 896 23.60 -28.31 -20.42
N VAL A 897 22.44 -28.94 -20.62
CA VAL A 897 21.12 -28.40 -20.23
C VAL A 897 20.45 -29.36 -19.26
N SER A 898 20.11 -28.89 -18.06
CA SER A 898 19.43 -29.65 -17.01
C SER A 898 18.06 -29.04 -16.71
N TYR A 899 17.15 -29.84 -16.14
CA TYR A 899 15.78 -29.45 -15.86
C TYR A 899 15.41 -29.72 -14.40
N VAL A 900 14.72 -28.78 -13.75
CA VAL A 900 14.18 -28.92 -12.39
C VAL A 900 12.71 -28.55 -12.40
N PHE A 901 11.86 -29.49 -12.01
CA PHE A 901 10.41 -29.31 -11.98
C PHE A 901 9.86 -29.55 -10.59
N THR A 902 9.07 -28.60 -10.07
CA THR A 902 8.47 -28.67 -8.74
C THR A 902 6.97 -28.47 -8.83
N ARG A 903 6.19 -29.32 -8.16
CA ARG A 903 4.74 -29.11 -8.10
C ARG A 903 4.38 -27.99 -7.13
N LEU A 904 3.33 -27.23 -7.43
CA LEU A 904 2.76 -26.28 -6.48
C LEU A 904 2.07 -27.01 -5.32
N ARG A 905 2.37 -26.61 -4.08
CA ARG A 905 1.85 -27.21 -2.84
C ARG A 905 1.32 -26.15 -1.88
N THR A 906 0.47 -26.58 -0.95
CA THR A 906 0.01 -25.78 0.18
C THR A 906 0.59 -26.30 1.50
N ASP A 907 0.43 -25.51 2.56
CA ASP A 907 0.81 -25.94 3.89
C ASP A 907 -0.15 -27.03 4.39
N GLY A 908 0.37 -28.22 4.72
CA GLY A 908 -0.41 -29.37 5.15
C GLY A 908 -1.24 -29.13 6.43
N TYR A 909 -0.93 -28.11 7.23
CA TYR A 909 -1.73 -27.74 8.40
C TYR A 909 -2.96 -26.87 8.07
N LYS A 910 -3.10 -26.41 6.82
CA LYS A 910 -4.29 -25.68 6.35
C LYS A 910 -5.36 -26.67 5.87
N ALA A 911 -6.11 -27.24 6.82
CA ALA A 911 -7.10 -28.31 6.57
C ALA A 911 -8.20 -28.01 5.52
N LEU A 912 -8.42 -26.74 5.17
CA LEU A 912 -9.40 -26.34 4.14
C LEU A 912 -8.79 -26.12 2.75
N ARG A 913 -7.49 -26.41 2.58
CA ARG A 913 -6.78 -26.26 1.31
C ARG A 913 -6.35 -27.61 0.77
N GLN A 914 -6.17 -27.65 -0.54
CA GLN A 914 -5.59 -28.77 -1.28
C GLN A 914 -4.40 -28.25 -2.09
N ASP A 915 -3.49 -29.15 -2.44
CA ASP A 915 -2.37 -28.80 -3.29
C ASP A 915 -2.85 -28.38 -4.69
N PRO A 916 -2.37 -27.24 -5.25
CA PRO A 916 -2.82 -26.78 -6.55
C PRO A 916 -2.40 -27.73 -7.68
N GLU A 917 -1.31 -28.46 -7.50
CA GLU A 917 -0.84 -29.50 -8.41
C GLU A 917 -0.71 -30.83 -7.66
N LEU A 918 -1.54 -31.81 -8.04
CA LEU A 918 -1.52 -33.18 -7.50
C LEU A 918 -0.42 -34.06 -8.12
N SER A 919 0.09 -33.65 -9.29
CA SER A 919 1.19 -34.30 -10.00
C SER A 919 2.01 -33.28 -10.79
N ILE A 920 3.21 -33.66 -11.22
CA ILE A 920 4.04 -32.90 -12.14
C ILE A 920 3.67 -33.31 -13.57
N ASN A 921 3.10 -32.38 -14.35
CA ASN A 921 2.81 -32.54 -15.78
C ASN A 921 3.48 -31.39 -16.55
N ARG A 922 4.58 -31.69 -17.25
CA ARG A 922 5.45 -30.68 -17.87
C ARG A 922 5.74 -31.00 -19.34
N THR A 923 5.66 -29.99 -20.19
CA THR A 923 6.19 -30.03 -21.55
C THR A 923 7.46 -29.18 -21.60
N PHE A 924 8.57 -29.77 -22.05
CA PHE A 924 9.87 -29.09 -22.12
C PHE A 924 10.61 -29.42 -23.42
N TYR A 925 11.49 -28.52 -23.85
CA TYR A 925 12.24 -28.68 -25.10
C TYR A 925 13.65 -29.18 -24.82
N VAL A 926 14.08 -30.24 -25.51
CA VAL A 926 15.46 -30.77 -25.52
C VAL A 926 16.17 -30.29 -26.79
N ALA A 927 17.34 -29.66 -26.64
CA ALA A 927 18.04 -28.99 -27.74
C ALA A 927 18.86 -29.93 -28.65
N HIS A 928 19.46 -30.96 -28.06
CA HIS A 928 20.36 -31.90 -28.72
C HIS A 928 20.32 -33.24 -27.99
N ASP A 929 20.93 -34.26 -28.59
CA ASP A 929 21.06 -35.57 -27.95
C ASP A 929 21.88 -35.43 -26.65
N ASP A 930 21.39 -36.02 -25.56
CA ASP A 930 22.09 -36.04 -24.27
C ASP A 930 21.61 -37.20 -23.37
N ASN A 931 22.43 -37.57 -22.39
CA ASN A 931 22.10 -38.53 -21.35
C ASN A 931 21.79 -37.80 -20.04
N PHE A 932 20.73 -38.23 -19.37
CA PHE A 932 20.25 -37.61 -18.14
C PHE A 932 20.25 -38.61 -16.99
N THR A 933 20.59 -38.10 -15.80
CA THR A 933 20.27 -38.77 -14.53
C THR A 933 18.99 -38.19 -13.97
N LEU A 934 18.05 -39.06 -13.59
CA LEU A 934 16.82 -38.67 -12.92
C LEU A 934 16.97 -38.81 -11.42
N THR A 935 16.70 -37.73 -10.68
CA THR A 935 16.45 -37.78 -9.24
C THR A 935 15.13 -37.11 -8.93
N ALA A 936 14.44 -37.58 -7.88
CA ALA A 936 13.17 -37.00 -7.47
C ALA A 936 13.04 -36.99 -5.95
N GLN A 937 12.36 -35.98 -5.43
CA GLN A 937 11.90 -35.91 -4.05
C GLN A 937 10.39 -36.13 -4.04
N ALA A 938 9.90 -36.92 -3.10
CA ALA A 938 8.49 -37.25 -3.01
C ALA A 938 8.03 -37.34 -1.55
N THR A 939 6.73 -37.21 -1.35
CA THR A 939 6.07 -37.43 -0.06
C THR A 939 5.26 -38.71 -0.11
N SER A 940 5.34 -39.53 0.94
CA SER A 940 4.58 -40.76 1.09
C SER A 940 3.48 -40.61 2.14
N SER A 941 2.29 -41.15 1.84
CA SER A 941 1.17 -41.20 2.79
C SER A 941 1.27 -42.35 3.80
N THR A 942 2.16 -43.31 3.54
CA THR A 942 2.45 -44.47 4.38
C THR A 942 3.95 -44.58 4.65
N GLU A 943 4.37 -45.22 5.74
CA GLU A 943 5.80 -45.54 5.92
C GLU A 943 6.28 -46.46 4.79
N ILE A 944 7.31 -46.02 4.07
CA ILE A 944 7.97 -46.82 3.03
C ILE A 944 9.40 -47.09 3.46
N THR A 945 9.78 -48.36 3.47
CA THR A 945 11.17 -48.81 3.62
C THR A 945 11.91 -48.63 2.31
N THR A 946 13.17 -48.19 2.38
CA THR A 946 14.07 -48.15 1.22
C THR A 946 14.15 -49.54 0.59
N ASP A 947 14.02 -49.61 -0.74
CA ASP A 947 14.13 -50.84 -1.51
C ASP A 947 14.99 -50.55 -2.76
N ASP A 948 15.98 -51.41 -3.00
CA ASP A 948 16.86 -51.34 -4.17
C ASP A 948 16.18 -51.83 -5.45
N GLN A 949 14.94 -52.34 -5.36
CA GLN A 949 14.17 -52.76 -6.53
C GLN A 949 13.62 -51.58 -7.33
N CYS A 950 13.80 -51.66 -8.64
CA CYS A 950 13.25 -50.72 -9.59
C CYS A 950 11.75 -50.91 -9.77
N ARG A 951 11.00 -49.81 -9.75
CA ARG A 951 9.57 -49.72 -10.03
C ARG A 951 9.32 -48.68 -11.12
N ASP A 952 8.28 -48.87 -11.93
CA ASP A 952 8.06 -48.08 -13.15
C ASP A 952 6.73 -47.29 -13.13
N ASP A 953 6.07 -47.23 -11.99
CA ASP A 953 4.72 -46.70 -11.83
C ASP A 953 4.66 -45.24 -11.37
N LEU A 954 5.81 -44.61 -11.11
CA LEU A 954 5.88 -43.27 -10.50
C LEU A 954 6.12 -42.13 -11.49
N VAL A 955 6.91 -42.35 -12.55
CA VAL A 955 7.28 -41.32 -13.53
C VAL A 955 7.16 -41.88 -14.95
N GLN A 956 6.63 -41.06 -15.84
CA GLN A 956 6.54 -41.33 -17.27
C GLN A 956 7.17 -40.19 -18.06
N LEU A 957 7.82 -40.54 -19.17
CA LEU A 957 8.38 -39.62 -20.14
C LEU A 957 7.93 -40.06 -21.54
N ASP A 958 7.30 -39.15 -22.29
CA ASP A 958 6.70 -39.44 -23.61
C ASP A 958 5.81 -40.69 -23.59
N TYR A 959 5.00 -40.82 -22.53
CA TYR A 959 4.11 -41.95 -22.25
C TYR A 959 4.80 -43.29 -22.00
N GLN A 960 6.13 -43.30 -21.88
CA GLN A 960 6.90 -44.47 -21.47
C GLN A 960 7.22 -44.40 -19.98
N LYS A 961 7.01 -45.52 -19.29
CA LYS A 961 7.30 -45.66 -17.87
C LYS A 961 8.81 -45.65 -17.62
N ILE A 962 9.24 -44.89 -16.63
CA ILE A 962 10.65 -44.77 -16.24
C ILE A 962 10.91 -45.60 -14.98
N PRO A 963 11.79 -46.61 -15.03
CA PRO A 963 12.20 -47.36 -13.85
C PRO A 963 12.98 -46.49 -12.86
N VAL A 964 12.49 -46.42 -11.63
CA VAL A 964 13.07 -45.67 -10.52
C VAL A 964 13.14 -46.52 -9.26
N ARG A 965 14.01 -46.18 -8.31
CA ARG A 965 14.15 -46.86 -7.02
C ARG A 965 14.16 -45.86 -5.86
N ILE A 966 13.75 -46.29 -4.67
CA ILE A 966 13.67 -45.44 -3.48
C ILE A 966 14.98 -45.61 -2.69
N THR A 967 15.82 -44.58 -2.69
CA THR A 967 17.17 -44.66 -2.12
C THR A 967 17.26 -44.16 -0.68
N GLN A 968 16.37 -43.26 -0.28
CA GLN A 968 16.32 -42.73 1.09
C GLN A 968 14.88 -42.48 1.53
N SER A 969 14.62 -42.66 2.84
CA SER A 969 13.34 -42.37 3.48
C SER A 969 13.60 -41.69 4.82
N LEU A 970 13.10 -40.46 4.98
CA LEU A 970 13.25 -39.59 6.15
C LEU A 970 11.86 -39.10 6.57
N GLY A 971 11.25 -39.83 7.51
CA GLY A 971 9.84 -39.64 7.86
C GLY A 971 8.95 -39.92 6.65
N ASN A 972 8.15 -38.93 6.24
CA ASN A 972 7.28 -39.05 5.06
C ASN A 972 7.96 -38.58 3.77
N THR A 973 9.17 -38.01 3.83
CA THR A 973 9.92 -37.58 2.63
C THR A 973 10.80 -38.71 2.13
N ILE A 974 10.74 -38.99 0.84
CA ILE A 974 11.57 -40.01 0.19
C ILE A 974 12.37 -39.41 -0.97
N THR A 975 13.57 -39.95 -1.17
CA THR A 975 14.42 -39.65 -2.32
C THR A 975 14.40 -40.83 -3.28
N ILE A 976 14.25 -40.52 -4.56
CA ILE A 976 14.09 -41.47 -5.65
C ILE A 976 15.18 -41.21 -6.68
N GLU A 977 15.74 -42.26 -7.25
CA GLU A 977 16.71 -42.21 -8.33
C GLU A 977 16.25 -43.05 -9.52
N GLY A 978 16.58 -42.63 -10.74
CA GLY A 978 16.46 -43.46 -11.93
C GLY A 978 17.37 -44.68 -11.85
N CYS A 979 16.86 -45.85 -12.25
CA CYS A 979 17.65 -47.08 -12.26
C CYS A 979 18.69 -47.12 -13.40
N GLU A 980 18.44 -46.38 -14.48
CA GLU A 980 19.30 -46.28 -15.65
C GLU A 980 19.38 -44.81 -16.11
N SER A 981 20.41 -44.49 -16.90
CA SER A 981 20.50 -43.18 -17.55
C SER A 981 19.47 -43.06 -18.68
N LEU A 982 18.88 -41.87 -18.81
CA LEU A 982 17.84 -41.58 -19.79
C LEU A 982 18.46 -40.87 -21.01
N PHE A 983 18.43 -41.50 -22.17
CA PHE A 983 18.87 -40.87 -23.42
C PHE A 983 17.70 -40.15 -24.10
N LEU A 984 17.82 -38.83 -24.31
CA LEU A 984 16.80 -38.02 -24.95
C LEU A 984 17.34 -37.39 -26.23
N VAL A 985 16.57 -37.52 -27.32
CA VAL A 985 16.84 -36.85 -28.60
C VAL A 985 16.23 -35.44 -28.62
N PRO A 986 16.60 -34.54 -29.54
CA PRO A 986 16.01 -33.20 -29.60
C PRO A 986 14.49 -33.19 -29.87
N GLY A 987 13.83 -32.13 -29.39
CA GLY A 987 12.39 -31.89 -29.58
C GLY A 987 11.65 -31.66 -28.26
N ASP A 988 10.35 -31.43 -28.38
CA ASP A 988 9.46 -31.34 -27.21
C ASP A 988 9.29 -32.72 -26.56
N ARG A 989 9.34 -32.75 -25.23
CA ARG A 989 9.19 -33.92 -24.37
C ARG A 989 8.11 -33.66 -23.34
N ILE A 990 7.38 -34.70 -22.97
CA ILE A 990 6.30 -34.65 -21.97
C ILE A 990 6.69 -35.51 -20.78
N LEU A 991 6.81 -34.90 -19.60
CA LEU A 991 7.07 -35.58 -18.34
C LEU A 991 5.83 -35.56 -17.46
N GLN A 992 5.49 -36.72 -16.90
CA GLN A 992 4.32 -36.91 -16.04
C GLN A 992 4.69 -37.73 -14.81
N SER A 993 4.28 -37.29 -13.62
CA SER A 993 4.31 -38.11 -12.40
C SER A 993 2.96 -38.76 -12.13
N SER A 994 2.98 -39.88 -11.41
CA SER A 994 1.76 -40.62 -11.03
C SER A 994 0.83 -39.81 -10.13
N LEU A 995 -0.48 -39.95 -10.36
CA LEU A 995 -1.57 -39.37 -9.55
C LEU A 995 -2.13 -40.35 -8.50
N ASN A 996 -1.96 -41.67 -8.71
CA ASN A 996 -2.69 -42.72 -7.98
C ASN A 996 -1.78 -43.60 -7.11
N ALA A 997 -0.55 -43.17 -6.82
CA ALA A 997 0.38 -43.91 -5.98
C ALA A 997 0.28 -43.47 -4.51
N SER A 998 0.72 -44.33 -3.58
CA SER A 998 0.96 -43.95 -2.17
C SER A 998 2.08 -42.90 -2.01
N VAL A 999 2.76 -42.58 -3.12
CA VAL A 999 3.89 -41.67 -3.25
C VAL A 999 3.52 -40.56 -4.21
N THR A 1000 3.60 -39.31 -3.73
CA THR A 1000 3.37 -38.12 -4.54
C THR A 1000 4.72 -37.45 -4.82
N ILE A 1001 5.10 -37.35 -6.10
CA ILE A 1001 6.38 -36.71 -6.49
C ILE A 1001 6.27 -35.19 -6.33
N ASP A 1002 7.13 -34.60 -5.51
CA ASP A 1002 7.14 -33.16 -5.23
C ASP A 1002 8.09 -32.39 -6.15
N ARG A 1003 9.25 -32.98 -6.46
CA ARG A 1003 10.28 -32.39 -7.32
C ARG A 1003 10.96 -33.46 -8.17
N ILE A 1004 11.26 -33.14 -9.43
CA ILE A 1004 12.05 -33.98 -10.36
C ILE A 1004 13.21 -33.16 -10.90
N VAL A 1005 14.39 -33.77 -10.94
CA VAL A 1005 15.59 -33.22 -11.56
C VAL A 1005 16.04 -34.17 -12.67
N LEU A 1006 16.15 -33.63 -13.89
CA LEU A 1006 16.81 -34.28 -15.01
C LEU A 1006 18.15 -33.57 -15.24
N ARG A 1007 19.22 -34.14 -14.71
CA ARG A 1007 20.56 -33.54 -14.82
C ARG A 1007 21.32 -34.11 -16.00
N SER A 1008 21.82 -33.25 -16.88
CA SER A 1008 22.68 -33.64 -18.00
C SER A 1008 23.98 -34.29 -17.51
N ALA A 1009 24.39 -35.38 -18.16
CA ALA A 1009 25.67 -36.03 -17.90
C ALA A 1009 26.88 -35.17 -18.33
N LEU A 1010 26.65 -34.13 -19.14
CA LEU A 1010 27.66 -33.16 -19.58
C LEU A 1010 27.86 -32.01 -18.58
N ALA A 1011 27.01 -31.91 -17.56
CA ALA A 1011 27.05 -30.84 -16.57
C ALA A 1011 28.40 -30.78 -15.84
N LYS A 1012 28.96 -29.57 -15.71
CA LYS A 1012 30.24 -29.34 -15.04
C LYS A 1012 30.02 -28.67 -13.70
N ILE A 1013 30.93 -28.92 -12.76
CA ILE A 1013 30.95 -28.20 -11.49
C ILE A 1013 31.28 -26.73 -11.77
N PRO A 1014 30.43 -25.77 -11.34
CA PRO A 1014 30.69 -24.36 -11.53
C PRO A 1014 31.86 -23.91 -10.64
N GLU A 1015 32.78 -23.14 -11.20
CA GLU A 1015 33.87 -22.53 -10.42
C GLU A 1015 33.33 -21.41 -9.52
N PRO A 1016 33.77 -21.32 -8.25
CA PRO A 1016 33.40 -20.21 -7.38
C PRO A 1016 33.82 -18.86 -7.96
N SER A 1017 33.03 -17.82 -7.71
CA SER A 1017 33.40 -16.47 -8.13
C SER A 1017 34.65 -16.00 -7.39
N GLN A 1018 35.55 -15.32 -8.11
CA GLN A 1018 36.64 -14.59 -7.48
C GLN A 1018 36.10 -13.35 -6.77
N VAL A 1019 36.57 -13.09 -5.55
CA VAL A 1019 36.11 -11.95 -4.76
C VAL A 1019 37.18 -10.87 -4.75
N SER A 1020 36.80 -9.67 -5.18
CA SER A 1020 37.64 -8.47 -5.14
C SER A 1020 37.12 -7.48 -4.09
N ALA A 1021 38.04 -6.87 -3.35
CA ALA A 1021 37.71 -5.85 -2.36
C ALA A 1021 37.06 -4.63 -3.03
N ILE A 1022 36.00 -4.11 -2.41
CA ILE A 1022 35.25 -2.98 -2.93
C ILE A 1022 35.33 -1.80 -1.97
N THR A 1023 35.61 -0.61 -2.51
CA THR A 1023 35.48 0.64 -1.78
C THR A 1023 34.19 1.32 -2.20
N GLN A 1024 33.37 1.72 -1.22
CA GLN A 1024 32.02 2.24 -1.48
C GLN A 1024 31.74 3.56 -0.73
N SER A 1025 31.13 4.51 -1.43
CA SER A 1025 30.51 5.72 -0.88
C SER A 1025 28.97 5.55 -0.86
N ARG A 1026 28.18 6.60 -0.66
CA ARG A 1026 26.72 6.51 -0.85
C ARG A 1026 26.30 6.43 -2.31
N THR A 1027 27.11 6.97 -3.20
CA THR A 1027 26.80 7.11 -4.64
C THR A 1027 27.80 6.44 -5.54
N ASP A 1028 28.92 5.97 -5.02
CA ASP A 1028 30.04 5.49 -5.83
C ASP A 1028 30.52 4.13 -5.35
N ARG A 1029 30.95 3.28 -6.29
CA ARG A 1029 31.66 2.03 -6.00
C ARG A 1029 32.93 1.99 -6.83
N THR A 1030 34.00 1.48 -6.23
CA THR A 1030 35.29 1.28 -6.91
C THR A 1030 35.85 -0.07 -6.53
N THR A 1031 36.37 -0.79 -7.53
CA THR A 1031 37.04 -2.08 -7.34
C THR A 1031 38.09 -2.27 -8.44
N SER A 1032 39.04 -3.16 -8.22
CA SER A 1032 40.02 -3.57 -9.23
C SER A 1032 39.62 -4.92 -9.80
N ILE A 1033 39.68 -5.05 -11.12
CA ILE A 1033 39.30 -6.27 -11.84
C ILE A 1033 40.52 -7.18 -11.92
N THR A 1034 40.38 -8.41 -11.44
CA THR A 1034 41.35 -9.48 -11.69
C THR A 1034 41.33 -9.86 -13.18
N SER A 1035 42.47 -10.29 -13.73
CA SER A 1035 42.57 -10.52 -15.19
C SER A 1035 41.46 -11.42 -15.75
N CYS A 1036 40.77 -10.94 -16.78
CA CYS A 1036 39.77 -11.68 -17.55
C CYS A 1036 40.22 -11.80 -19.01
N THR A 1037 40.71 -12.96 -19.44
CA THR A 1037 41.36 -13.11 -20.76
C THR A 1037 40.39 -13.12 -21.94
N SER A 1038 39.16 -13.61 -21.74
CA SER A 1038 38.11 -13.71 -22.76
C SER A 1038 36.90 -12.82 -22.48
N GLY A 1039 36.98 -11.96 -21.46
CA GLY A 1039 35.83 -11.29 -20.86
C GLY A 1039 35.25 -12.10 -19.69
N CYS A 1040 34.55 -11.40 -18.79
CA CYS A 1040 34.01 -11.97 -17.55
C CYS A 1040 32.80 -11.14 -17.08
N TRP A 1041 32.14 -11.59 -16.03
CA TRP A 1041 31.00 -10.93 -15.40
C TRP A 1041 31.39 -10.38 -14.03
N LEU A 1042 31.07 -9.11 -13.78
CA LEU A 1042 31.28 -8.44 -12.50
C LEU A 1042 29.93 -8.18 -11.83
N GLU A 1043 29.72 -8.81 -10.67
CA GLU A 1043 28.55 -8.64 -9.82
C GLU A 1043 28.91 -7.80 -8.57
N LEU A 1044 28.10 -6.79 -8.26
CA LEU A 1044 28.25 -5.97 -7.06
C LEU A 1044 27.15 -6.25 -6.03
N ASN A 1045 27.41 -5.94 -4.77
CA ASN A 1045 26.47 -6.16 -3.66
C ASN A 1045 25.26 -5.21 -3.62
N ASP A 1046 25.08 -4.34 -4.59
CA ASP A 1046 23.91 -3.47 -4.70
C ASP A 1046 22.84 -4.13 -5.59
N GLY A 1047 21.57 -3.96 -5.26
CA GLY A 1047 20.44 -4.43 -6.04
C GLY A 1047 20.38 -3.73 -7.39
N TRP A 1048 19.90 -4.44 -8.41
CA TRP A 1048 19.91 -3.92 -9.77
C TRP A 1048 19.09 -2.62 -9.91
N ASN A 1049 19.66 -1.62 -10.59
CA ASN A 1049 18.93 -0.41 -10.95
C ASN A 1049 19.58 0.29 -12.16
N ILE A 1050 18.73 0.81 -13.04
CA ILE A 1050 19.14 1.56 -14.24
C ILE A 1050 19.77 2.94 -13.93
N GLY A 1051 19.70 3.41 -12.68
CA GLY A 1051 20.34 4.67 -12.26
C GLY A 1051 21.86 4.56 -12.03
N TRP A 1052 22.41 3.35 -12.03
CA TRP A 1052 23.84 3.11 -11.92
C TRP A 1052 24.52 3.11 -13.30
N GLU A 1053 25.58 3.89 -13.42
CA GLU A 1053 26.47 3.91 -14.59
C GLU A 1053 27.83 3.32 -14.19
N GLY A 1054 28.39 2.45 -15.03
CA GLY A 1054 29.68 1.82 -14.81
C GLY A 1054 30.71 2.23 -15.85
N SER A 1055 31.98 2.30 -15.43
CA SER A 1055 33.11 2.60 -16.30
C SER A 1055 34.32 1.72 -15.97
N LEU A 1056 35.05 1.33 -17.02
CA LEU A 1056 36.28 0.55 -16.92
C LEU A 1056 37.42 1.37 -17.51
N SER A 1057 38.41 1.74 -16.69
CA SER A 1057 39.50 2.66 -17.08
C SER A 1057 39.03 3.94 -17.80
N GLY A 1058 37.94 4.53 -17.31
CA GLY A 1058 37.34 5.75 -17.86
C GLY A 1058 36.47 5.57 -19.11
N GLN A 1059 36.32 4.35 -19.64
CA GLN A 1059 35.37 4.05 -20.70
C GLN A 1059 34.03 3.60 -20.12
N THR A 1060 32.95 4.27 -20.49
CA THR A 1060 31.59 3.92 -20.05
C THR A 1060 31.16 2.58 -20.63
N LEU A 1061 30.61 1.72 -19.78
CA LEU A 1061 30.04 0.43 -20.18
C LEU A 1061 28.56 0.57 -20.55
N ASN A 1062 28.01 -0.50 -21.13
CA ASN A 1062 26.58 -0.64 -21.30
C ASN A 1062 25.85 -0.64 -19.95
N ALA A 1063 24.53 -0.43 -19.99
CA ALA A 1063 23.68 -0.45 -18.81
C ALA A 1063 23.81 -1.79 -18.06
N PRO A 1064 23.75 -1.79 -16.72
CA PRO A 1064 23.79 -3.02 -15.94
C PRO A 1064 22.55 -3.88 -16.21
N ILE A 1065 22.75 -5.19 -16.11
CA ILE A 1065 21.66 -6.17 -16.04
C ILE A 1065 21.52 -6.69 -14.61
N ALA A 1066 20.44 -7.41 -14.33
CA ALA A 1066 20.25 -8.09 -13.06
C ALA A 1066 20.85 -9.49 -13.12
N SER A 1067 21.61 -9.89 -12.09
CA SER A 1067 21.88 -11.31 -11.85
C SER A 1067 20.62 -12.04 -11.39
N ALA A 1068 20.66 -13.37 -11.33
CA ALA A 1068 19.56 -14.15 -10.74
C ALA A 1068 19.43 -13.90 -9.22
N GLY A 1069 20.49 -13.40 -8.56
CA GLY A 1069 20.45 -12.87 -7.19
C GLY A 1069 19.85 -11.47 -7.08
N GLY A 1070 19.41 -10.89 -8.21
CA GLY A 1070 18.88 -9.54 -8.31
C GLY A 1070 19.89 -8.43 -8.04
N ARG A 1071 21.17 -8.72 -8.21
CA ARG A 1071 22.28 -7.80 -7.99
C ARG A 1071 22.67 -7.06 -9.28
N LEU A 1072 23.38 -5.94 -9.13
CA LEU A 1072 24.00 -5.21 -10.23
C LEU A 1072 25.07 -6.08 -10.88
N LEU A 1073 24.96 -6.26 -12.20
CA LEU A 1073 25.84 -7.10 -12.96
C LEU A 1073 26.25 -6.40 -14.27
N TRP A 1074 27.56 -6.41 -14.55
CA TRP A 1074 28.13 -5.93 -15.82
C TRP A 1074 28.89 -7.04 -16.53
N LYS A 1075 28.76 -7.06 -17.86
CA LYS A 1075 29.66 -7.80 -18.72
C LYS A 1075 30.91 -6.96 -18.97
N LEU A 1076 32.08 -7.49 -18.64
CA LEU A 1076 33.35 -6.86 -18.90
C LEU A 1076 34.00 -7.44 -20.16
N PRO A 1077 34.64 -6.61 -21.00
CA PRO A 1077 35.49 -7.11 -22.08
C PRO A 1077 36.74 -7.81 -21.52
N ALA A 1078 37.57 -8.39 -22.39
CA ALA A 1078 38.88 -8.87 -21.98
C ALA A 1078 39.66 -7.75 -21.26
N THR A 1079 40.07 -8.02 -20.02
CA THR A 1079 40.54 -7.03 -19.07
C THR A 1079 41.83 -7.51 -18.42
N GLN A 1080 42.84 -6.64 -18.35
CA GLN A 1080 44.12 -6.96 -17.70
C GLN A 1080 43.98 -6.90 -16.18
N ASP A 1081 44.91 -7.57 -15.49
CA ASP A 1081 44.93 -7.57 -14.03
C ASP A 1081 45.06 -6.15 -13.45
N ASN A 1082 44.39 -5.89 -12.32
CA ASN A 1082 44.34 -4.61 -11.62
C ASN A 1082 43.76 -3.44 -12.43
N THR A 1083 42.89 -3.71 -13.41
CA THR A 1083 42.20 -2.64 -14.14
C THR A 1083 41.14 -1.99 -13.23
N PRO A 1084 41.12 -0.64 -13.08
CA PRO A 1084 40.15 0.03 -12.23
C PRO A 1084 38.75 0.05 -12.86
N PHE A 1085 37.75 -0.30 -12.04
CA PHE A 1085 36.34 -0.19 -12.35
C PHE A 1085 35.64 0.74 -11.37
N GLU A 1086 34.82 1.65 -11.89
CA GLU A 1086 34.11 2.67 -11.12
C GLU A 1086 32.63 2.72 -11.51
N THR A 1087 31.73 2.87 -10.54
CA THR A 1087 30.30 3.13 -10.79
C THR A 1087 29.79 4.32 -10.00
N ASN A 1088 28.76 5.00 -10.55
CA ASN A 1088 28.12 6.17 -9.95
C ASN A 1088 26.59 6.10 -10.07
N TRP A 1089 25.89 6.47 -8.99
CA TRP A 1089 24.47 6.75 -8.93
C TRP A 1089 24.13 8.18 -9.40
N THR A 1090 23.85 8.31 -10.70
CA THR A 1090 23.62 9.61 -11.35
C THR A 1090 22.33 10.35 -10.93
N PRO A 1091 21.23 9.71 -10.48
CA PRO A 1091 20.01 10.41 -10.09
C PRO A 1091 20.15 11.38 -8.91
N GLN A 1092 21.21 11.25 -8.10
CA GLN A 1092 21.44 12.12 -6.94
C GLN A 1092 21.53 13.60 -7.31
N VAL A 1093 21.98 13.95 -8.53
CA VAL A 1093 22.11 15.35 -8.98
C VAL A 1093 20.76 16.09 -8.93
N ARG A 1094 19.64 15.42 -9.25
CA ARG A 1094 18.31 16.02 -9.23
C ARG A 1094 17.92 16.48 -7.82
N MET A 1095 18.29 15.69 -6.82
CA MET A 1095 18.04 15.99 -5.41
C MET A 1095 18.79 17.25 -4.97
N TRP A 1096 20.06 17.39 -5.36
CA TRP A 1096 20.84 18.58 -5.06
C TRP A 1096 20.27 19.85 -5.69
N ILE A 1097 19.78 19.78 -6.93
CA ILE A 1097 19.10 20.90 -7.60
C ILE A 1097 17.84 21.30 -6.84
N GLY A 1098 17.00 20.32 -6.47
CA GLY A 1098 15.76 20.57 -5.71
C GLY A 1098 16.02 21.23 -4.37
N ILE A 1099 17.00 20.73 -3.61
CA ILE A 1099 17.43 21.33 -2.34
C ILE A 1099 17.93 22.76 -2.56
N ALA A 1100 18.81 22.98 -3.53
CA ALA A 1100 19.37 24.31 -3.81
C ALA A 1100 18.27 25.33 -4.14
N MET A 1101 17.31 24.98 -4.98
CA MET A 1101 16.17 25.84 -5.31
C MET A 1101 15.35 26.23 -4.07
N THR A 1102 15.04 25.26 -3.20
CA THR A 1102 14.29 25.53 -1.97
C THR A 1102 15.10 26.38 -0.99
N VAL A 1103 16.41 26.13 -0.84
CA VAL A 1103 17.29 26.94 0.02
C VAL A 1103 17.35 28.39 -0.46
N ILE A 1104 17.47 28.62 -1.76
CA ILE A 1104 17.41 29.98 -2.34
C ILE A 1104 16.07 30.64 -2.00
N GLY A 1105 14.95 29.92 -2.17
CA GLY A 1105 13.63 30.39 -1.78
C GLY A 1105 13.54 30.77 -0.30
N LEU A 1106 14.03 29.90 0.59
CA LEU A 1106 14.10 30.12 2.03
C LEU A 1106 14.89 31.40 2.36
N LEU A 1107 16.08 31.57 1.80
CA LEU A 1107 16.92 32.75 2.00
C LEU A 1107 16.20 34.03 1.56
N ILE A 1108 15.54 34.02 0.40
CA ILE A 1108 14.73 35.16 -0.07
C ILE A 1108 13.62 35.49 0.94
N CYS A 1109 12.90 34.49 1.45
CA CYS A 1109 11.87 34.68 2.47
C CYS A 1109 12.44 35.29 3.75
N LEU A 1110 13.59 34.80 4.23
CA LEU A 1110 14.25 35.32 5.43
C LEU A 1110 14.73 36.75 5.24
N ILE A 1111 15.31 37.09 4.08
CA ILE A 1111 15.72 38.47 3.73
C ILE A 1111 14.52 39.42 3.73
N ILE A 1112 13.40 39.01 3.11
CA ILE A 1112 12.16 39.80 3.09
C ILE A 1112 11.65 40.07 4.51
N LEU A 1113 11.76 39.09 5.42
CA LEU A 1113 11.29 39.22 6.80
C LEU A 1113 12.25 40.01 7.69
N GLY A 1114 13.56 39.86 7.46
CA GLY A 1114 14.63 40.50 8.23
C GLY A 1114 14.79 41.99 7.93
N ILE A 1115 14.60 42.42 6.67
CA ILE A 1115 14.81 43.82 6.26
C ILE A 1115 13.50 44.61 6.37
N PRO A 1116 13.36 45.57 7.32
CA PRO A 1116 12.08 46.25 7.57
C PRO A 1116 11.53 47.01 6.36
N LYS A 1117 12.41 47.59 5.54
CA LYS A 1117 12.05 48.29 4.30
C LYS A 1117 11.41 47.33 3.28
N ILE A 1118 12.01 46.16 3.06
CA ILE A 1118 11.50 45.15 2.12
C ILE A 1118 10.21 44.52 2.67
N ARG A 1119 10.18 44.18 3.96
CA ARG A 1119 9.03 43.61 4.65
C ARG A 1119 7.74 44.42 4.47
N ARG A 1120 7.87 45.75 4.47
CA ARG A 1120 6.74 46.70 4.36
C ARG A 1120 6.39 47.04 2.91
N ARG A 1121 7.24 46.70 1.94
CA ARG A 1121 7.01 46.96 0.51
C ARG A 1121 5.75 46.24 0.05
N LYS A 1122 4.89 46.97 -0.66
CA LYS A 1122 3.64 46.46 -1.24
C LYS A 1122 3.87 46.17 -2.72
N LEU A 1123 3.34 45.07 -3.23
CA LEU A 1123 3.10 44.92 -4.66
C LEU A 1123 2.06 45.97 -5.09
N ARG A 1124 2.18 46.51 -6.31
CA ARG A 1124 1.28 47.55 -6.82
C ARG A 1124 -0.19 47.11 -6.62
N PRO A 1125 -1.02 47.90 -5.91
CA PRO A 1125 -2.45 47.66 -5.86
C PRO A 1125 -3.08 47.91 -7.23
N ASP A 1126 -4.17 47.22 -7.54
CA ASP A 1126 -4.98 47.53 -8.73
C ASP A 1126 -5.50 48.98 -8.63
N SER A 1127 -5.58 49.66 -9.77
CA SER A 1127 -6.53 50.75 -9.95
C SER A 1127 -7.94 50.18 -9.78
N ILE A 1128 -8.75 50.77 -8.90
CA ILE A 1128 -10.12 50.35 -8.62
C ILE A 1128 -10.85 50.11 -9.96
N VAL A 1129 -11.30 48.88 -10.20
CA VAL A 1129 -12.05 48.55 -11.42
C VAL A 1129 -13.39 49.30 -11.36
N GLY A 1130 -13.64 50.12 -12.38
CA GLY A 1130 -14.90 50.86 -12.54
C GLY A 1130 -16.13 49.95 -12.55
N LYS A 1131 -17.29 50.53 -12.21
CA LYS A 1131 -18.60 49.86 -12.12
C LYS A 1131 -18.99 49.23 -13.47
N ILE A 1132 -18.77 47.93 -13.64
CA ILE A 1132 -19.43 47.14 -14.69
C ILE A 1132 -20.78 46.67 -14.13
N ALA A 1133 -21.87 46.74 -14.90
CA ALA A 1133 -23.19 46.31 -14.45
C ALA A 1133 -23.17 44.86 -13.92
N ALA A 1134 -23.96 44.57 -12.88
CA ALA A 1134 -24.13 43.19 -12.41
C ALA A 1134 -24.99 42.44 -13.43
N THR A 1135 -24.50 41.32 -13.96
CA THR A 1135 -25.34 40.37 -14.69
C THR A 1135 -26.16 39.61 -13.67
N ASP A 1136 -27.46 39.92 -13.57
CA ASP A 1136 -28.41 39.03 -12.92
C ASP A 1136 -28.36 37.69 -13.67
N LEU A 1137 -28.02 36.60 -12.97
CA LEU A 1137 -28.13 35.27 -13.57
C LEU A 1137 -29.61 35.01 -13.85
N SER A 1138 -29.93 34.73 -15.11
CA SER A 1138 -31.29 34.36 -15.48
C SER A 1138 -31.71 33.08 -14.74
N ARG A 1139 -33.02 32.89 -14.55
CA ARG A 1139 -33.58 31.64 -14.02
C ARG A 1139 -33.02 30.42 -14.76
N VAL A 1140 -32.87 30.56 -16.08
CA VAL A 1140 -32.27 29.55 -16.96
C VAL A 1140 -30.83 29.24 -16.57
N ALA A 1141 -29.97 30.25 -16.39
CA ALA A 1141 -28.57 30.01 -16.00
C ALA A 1141 -28.47 29.32 -14.63
N PHE A 1142 -29.30 29.73 -13.65
CA PHE A 1142 -29.34 29.10 -12.33
C PHE A 1142 -29.78 27.63 -12.40
N THR A 1143 -30.80 27.33 -13.18
CA THR A 1143 -31.32 25.96 -13.34
C THR A 1143 -30.37 25.08 -14.14
N THR A 1144 -29.73 25.63 -15.18
CA THR A 1144 -28.70 24.92 -15.96
C THR A 1144 -27.48 24.59 -15.10
N CYS A 1145 -27.01 25.51 -14.27
CA CYS A 1145 -25.92 25.22 -13.33
C CYS A 1145 -26.32 24.16 -12.29
N ALA A 1146 -27.55 24.20 -11.78
CA ALA A 1146 -28.05 23.19 -10.85
C ALA A 1146 -28.12 21.81 -11.50
N LEU A 1147 -28.62 21.75 -12.73
CA LEU A 1147 -28.69 20.53 -13.53
C LEU A 1147 -27.29 19.98 -13.80
N ALA A 1148 -26.36 20.82 -14.26
CA ALA A 1148 -24.99 20.42 -14.57
C ALA A 1148 -24.24 19.91 -13.33
N LEU A 1149 -24.32 20.61 -12.20
CA LEU A 1149 -23.63 20.19 -10.98
C LEU A 1149 -24.24 18.93 -10.36
N GLY A 1150 -25.58 18.82 -10.32
CA GLY A 1150 -26.23 17.59 -9.86
C GLY A 1150 -25.91 16.39 -10.75
N ALA A 1151 -25.85 16.60 -12.07
CA ALA A 1151 -25.49 15.58 -13.03
C ALA A 1151 -24.03 15.11 -12.86
N LEU A 1152 -23.10 16.06 -12.81
CA LEU A 1152 -21.67 15.81 -12.77
C LEU A 1152 -21.21 15.18 -11.44
N ILE A 1153 -21.73 15.67 -10.31
CA ILE A 1153 -21.29 15.29 -8.97
C ILE A 1153 -22.02 14.05 -8.44
N ILE A 1154 -23.24 13.79 -8.90
CA ILE A 1154 -24.09 12.72 -8.34
C ILE A 1154 -24.47 11.73 -9.44
N SER A 1155 -25.40 12.11 -10.32
CA SER A 1155 -25.82 11.35 -11.50
C SER A 1155 -26.79 12.18 -12.34
N PRO A 1156 -27.00 11.84 -13.62
CA PRO A 1156 -27.94 12.56 -14.49
C PRO A 1156 -29.34 12.74 -13.89
N LEU A 1157 -29.87 11.72 -13.21
CA LEU A 1157 -31.17 11.77 -12.52
C LEU A 1157 -31.18 12.83 -11.40
N TYR A 1158 -30.11 12.91 -10.60
CA TYR A 1158 -29.99 13.92 -9.56
C TYR A 1158 -29.73 15.31 -10.13
N GLY A 1159 -29.16 15.42 -11.34
CA GLY A 1159 -29.13 16.65 -12.13
C GLY A 1159 -30.54 17.16 -12.45
N LEU A 1160 -31.43 16.29 -12.95
CA LEU A 1160 -32.83 16.65 -13.19
C LEU A 1160 -33.53 17.08 -11.90
N LEU A 1161 -33.38 16.34 -10.81
CA LEU A 1161 -33.94 16.69 -9.49
C LEU A 1161 -33.43 18.05 -9.00
N ALA A 1162 -32.12 18.30 -9.08
CA ALA A 1162 -31.52 19.58 -8.72
C ALA A 1162 -32.06 20.72 -9.58
N GLY A 1163 -32.19 20.51 -10.90
CA GLY A 1163 -32.77 21.45 -11.84
C GLY A 1163 -34.24 21.78 -11.53
N ILE A 1164 -35.08 20.78 -11.25
CA ILE A 1164 -36.49 20.95 -10.86
C ILE A 1164 -36.58 21.77 -9.57
N LEU A 1165 -35.85 21.37 -8.53
CA LEU A 1165 -35.84 22.07 -7.24
C LEU A 1165 -35.35 23.51 -7.38
N ALA A 1166 -34.30 23.73 -8.17
CA ALA A 1166 -33.76 25.05 -8.49
C ALA A 1166 -34.78 25.91 -9.26
N THR A 1167 -35.52 25.32 -10.22
CA THR A 1167 -36.51 26.01 -11.04
C THR A 1167 -37.68 26.47 -10.18
N HIS A 1168 -38.28 25.55 -9.40
CA HIS A 1168 -39.42 25.86 -8.54
C HIS A 1168 -39.06 26.81 -7.39
N SER A 1169 -37.82 26.74 -6.90
CA SER A 1169 -37.38 27.54 -5.76
C SER A 1169 -36.61 28.80 -6.15
N PHE A 1170 -36.45 29.13 -7.44
CA PHE A 1170 -35.59 30.23 -7.93
C PHE A 1170 -35.86 31.57 -7.24
N THR A 1171 -37.14 31.89 -7.00
CA THR A 1171 -37.58 33.12 -6.32
C THR A 1171 -37.75 32.96 -4.81
N SER A 1172 -37.65 31.74 -4.29
CA SER A 1172 -37.91 31.42 -2.88
C SER A 1172 -36.60 31.22 -2.11
N LYS A 1173 -36.52 31.74 -0.88
CA LYS A 1173 -35.39 31.43 0.04
C LYS A 1173 -35.45 29.99 0.61
N ARG A 1174 -36.12 29.05 -0.07
CA ARG A 1174 -36.39 27.67 0.41
C ARG A 1174 -35.30 26.66 0.02
N LEU A 1175 -34.61 26.85 -1.10
CA LEU A 1175 -33.56 25.92 -1.57
C LEU A 1175 -32.49 25.56 -0.52
N PRO A 1176 -31.89 26.52 0.22
CA PRO A 1176 -30.95 26.20 1.31
C PRO A 1176 -31.59 25.38 2.44
N LYS A 1177 -32.88 25.60 2.73
CA LYS A 1177 -33.60 24.86 3.78
C LYS A 1177 -33.86 23.41 3.37
N ILE A 1178 -34.21 23.19 2.10
CA ILE A 1178 -34.34 21.85 1.51
C ILE A 1178 -32.99 21.14 1.60
N GLY A 1179 -31.89 21.82 1.26
CA GLY A 1179 -30.57 21.23 1.33
C GLY A 1179 -30.18 20.79 2.74
N ILE A 1180 -30.45 21.61 3.77
CA ILE A 1180 -30.24 21.21 5.17
C ILE A 1180 -31.14 20.04 5.57
N ALA A 1181 -32.42 20.06 5.18
CA ALA A 1181 -33.33 18.98 5.51
C ALA A 1181 -32.84 17.64 4.96
N LEU A 1182 -32.32 17.61 3.73
CA LEU A 1182 -31.72 16.41 3.13
C LEU A 1182 -30.50 15.91 3.91
N ILE A 1183 -29.61 16.83 4.33
CA ILE A 1183 -28.44 16.47 5.14
C ILE A 1183 -28.88 15.91 6.50
N THR A 1184 -29.80 16.58 7.19
CA THR A 1184 -30.30 16.15 8.50
C THR A 1184 -31.01 14.81 8.42
N LEU A 1185 -31.89 14.61 7.44
CA LEU A 1185 -32.58 13.33 7.24
C LEU A 1185 -31.61 12.20 6.92
N GLY A 1186 -30.60 12.45 6.08
CA GLY A 1186 -29.54 11.48 5.80
C GLY A 1186 -28.73 11.09 7.05
N MET A 1187 -28.42 12.06 7.91
CA MET A 1187 -27.72 11.82 9.19
C MET A 1187 -28.60 11.08 10.21
N LEU A 1188 -29.90 11.41 10.30
CA LEU A 1188 -30.83 10.68 11.15
C LEU A 1188 -31.08 9.26 10.64
N PHE A 1189 -31.04 9.05 9.32
CA PHE A 1189 -31.13 7.71 8.73
C PHE A 1189 -29.98 6.81 9.17
N LEU A 1190 -28.75 7.34 9.28
CA LEU A 1190 -27.61 6.60 9.86
C LEU A 1190 -27.93 6.15 11.29
N VAL A 1191 -28.42 7.04 12.15
CA VAL A 1191 -28.76 6.73 13.54
C VAL A 1191 -29.85 5.66 13.61
N ALA A 1192 -30.91 5.83 12.82
CA ALA A 1192 -32.03 4.88 12.75
C ALA A 1192 -31.57 3.49 12.27
N GLN A 1193 -30.67 3.43 11.29
CA GLN A 1193 -30.14 2.15 10.80
C GLN A 1193 -29.25 1.47 11.82
N GLN A 1194 -28.41 2.21 12.57
CA GLN A 1194 -27.61 1.62 13.64
C GLN A 1194 -28.51 1.04 14.74
N ILE A 1195 -29.56 1.75 15.15
CA ILE A 1195 -30.53 1.27 16.15
C ILE A 1195 -31.27 0.04 15.64
N ARG A 1196 -31.68 0.05 14.36
CA ARG A 1196 -32.46 -1.04 13.76
C ARG A 1196 -31.65 -2.33 13.57
N THR A 1197 -30.42 -2.22 13.09
CA THR A 1197 -29.62 -3.38 12.66
C THR A 1197 -28.64 -3.87 13.72
N GLY A 1198 -28.25 -3.01 14.66
CA GLY A 1198 -27.20 -3.35 15.62
C GLY A 1198 -25.86 -3.66 14.95
N ALA A 1199 -25.61 -3.13 13.73
CA ALA A 1199 -24.47 -3.50 12.91
C ALA A 1199 -23.15 -3.41 13.69
N ALA A 1200 -22.40 -4.51 13.65
CA ALA A 1200 -21.11 -4.61 14.33
C ALA A 1200 -20.06 -3.73 13.62
N PRO A 1201 -19.10 -3.15 14.38
CA PRO A 1201 -17.98 -2.44 13.80
C PRO A 1201 -17.19 -3.33 12.83
N SER A 1202 -17.08 -2.89 11.58
CA SER A 1202 -16.49 -3.67 10.48
C SER A 1202 -16.19 -2.78 9.28
N PHE A 1203 -15.40 -3.28 8.34
CA PHE A 1203 -15.13 -2.59 7.06
C PHE A 1203 -16.43 -2.30 6.28
N GLY A 1204 -17.41 -3.20 6.38
CA GLY A 1204 -18.73 -3.08 5.74
C GLY A 1204 -19.71 -2.14 6.46
N TRP A 1205 -19.40 -1.63 7.66
CA TRP A 1205 -20.35 -0.83 8.46
C TRP A 1205 -20.96 0.37 7.71
N PRO A 1206 -20.20 1.16 6.91
CA PRO A 1206 -20.78 2.26 6.14
C PRO A 1206 -21.82 1.84 5.10
N SER A 1207 -21.80 0.58 4.64
CA SER A 1207 -22.75 0.08 3.65
C SER A 1207 -24.20 0.06 4.17
N VAL A 1208 -24.39 -0.05 5.49
CA VAL A 1208 -25.69 -0.14 6.17
C VAL A 1208 -26.55 1.11 5.93
N PHE A 1209 -25.93 2.28 5.78
CA PHE A 1209 -26.60 3.55 5.53
C PHE A 1209 -26.24 4.17 4.17
N ARG A 1210 -25.73 3.39 3.21
CA ARG A 1210 -25.31 3.86 1.86
C ARG A 1210 -26.38 4.68 1.14
N ARG A 1211 -27.67 4.38 1.39
CA ARG A 1211 -28.82 5.10 0.78
C ARG A 1211 -28.87 6.59 1.13
N SER A 1212 -28.23 7.02 2.24
CA SER A 1212 -28.13 8.43 2.63
C SER A 1212 -27.15 9.26 1.78
N HIS A 1213 -26.24 8.59 1.05
CA HIS A 1213 -25.14 9.23 0.34
C HIS A 1213 -25.58 10.28 -0.69
N ARG A 1214 -26.39 9.88 -1.69
CA ARG A 1214 -26.82 10.77 -2.78
C ARG A 1214 -27.74 11.91 -2.30
N PRO A 1215 -28.71 11.69 -1.38
CA PRO A 1215 -29.49 12.77 -0.77
C PRO A 1215 -28.63 13.84 -0.07
N ILE A 1216 -27.62 13.42 0.69
CA ILE A 1216 -26.69 14.36 1.35
C ILE A 1216 -25.90 15.18 0.32
N LEU A 1217 -25.38 14.55 -0.73
CA LEU A 1217 -24.69 15.25 -1.82
C LEU A 1217 -25.61 16.28 -2.50
N LEU A 1218 -26.86 15.91 -2.78
CA LEU A 1218 -27.84 16.85 -3.33
C LEU A 1218 -28.04 18.03 -2.38
N GLY A 1219 -28.16 17.78 -1.07
CA GLY A 1219 -28.30 18.84 -0.09
C GLY A 1219 -27.14 19.84 -0.10
N ILE A 1220 -25.90 19.36 -0.23
CA ILE A 1220 -24.69 20.19 -0.32
C ILE A 1220 -24.66 21.01 -1.62
N VAL A 1221 -25.03 20.39 -2.75
CA VAL A 1221 -25.14 21.07 -4.05
C VAL A 1221 -26.16 22.21 -3.96
N LEU A 1222 -27.37 21.94 -3.44
CA LEU A 1222 -28.43 22.94 -3.30
C LEU A 1222 -28.03 24.10 -2.39
N ILE A 1223 -27.35 23.82 -1.27
CA ILE A 1223 -26.80 24.83 -0.37
C ILE A 1223 -25.82 25.74 -1.12
N SER A 1224 -24.83 25.16 -1.78
CA SER A 1224 -23.74 25.90 -2.44
C SER A 1224 -24.23 26.71 -3.65
N LEU A 1225 -25.17 26.16 -4.41
CA LEU A 1225 -25.81 26.87 -5.52
C LEU A 1225 -26.59 28.08 -5.04
N SER A 1226 -27.36 27.92 -3.96
CA SER A 1226 -28.16 29.00 -3.42
C SER A 1226 -27.32 30.17 -2.91
N THR A 1227 -26.13 29.90 -2.36
CA THR A 1227 -25.25 30.94 -1.80
C THR A 1227 -24.50 31.71 -2.89
N TRP A 1228 -24.08 31.02 -3.96
CA TRP A 1228 -23.27 31.60 -5.04
C TRP A 1228 -24.07 32.24 -6.16
N MET A 1229 -25.21 31.66 -6.55
CA MET A 1229 -25.93 32.08 -7.76
C MET A 1229 -27.11 33.03 -7.50
N THR A 1230 -27.56 33.22 -6.25
CA THR A 1230 -28.57 34.26 -5.96
C THR A 1230 -27.94 35.66 -5.94
N ALA A 1231 -28.46 36.54 -6.80
CA ALA A 1231 -28.04 37.92 -6.97
C ALA A 1231 -28.05 38.70 -5.63
N ARG A 1232 -27.11 39.65 -5.50
CA ARG A 1232 -27.02 40.54 -4.34
C ARG A 1232 -28.30 41.37 -4.18
N PRO A 1233 -28.69 41.74 -2.95
CA PRO A 1233 -29.80 42.69 -2.77
C PRO A 1233 -29.52 44.01 -3.49
N LYS A 1234 -30.58 44.57 -4.12
CA LYS A 1234 -30.58 45.92 -4.69
C LYS A 1234 -30.12 46.94 -3.64
N GLN A 1235 -29.33 47.90 -4.08
CA GLN A 1235 -28.65 48.90 -3.27
C GLN A 1235 -29.57 50.01 -2.68
N ASN A 1236 -30.87 49.73 -2.52
CA ASN A 1236 -31.88 50.71 -2.10
C ASN A 1236 -32.64 50.26 -0.82
N GLU A 1237 -31.91 49.94 0.26
CA GLU A 1237 -32.50 50.02 1.60
C GLU A 1237 -31.98 51.30 2.27
N PRO A 1238 -32.86 52.22 2.70
CA PRO A 1238 -32.44 53.44 3.38
C PRO A 1238 -31.72 53.10 4.68
N ALA A 1239 -30.67 53.86 4.98
CA ALA A 1239 -29.91 53.73 6.22
C ALA A 1239 -30.85 53.78 7.43
N ASP A 1240 -30.75 52.77 8.30
CA ASP A 1240 -31.40 52.75 9.61
C ASP A 1240 -30.88 53.93 10.45
N PRO A 1241 -31.72 54.91 10.86
CA PRO A 1241 -31.28 56.11 11.56
C PRO A 1241 -30.84 55.88 13.02
N THR A 1242 -30.84 54.64 13.52
CA THR A 1242 -30.69 54.35 14.96
C THR A 1242 -29.29 53.87 15.38
N ALA A 1243 -28.31 53.83 14.48
CA ALA A 1243 -26.92 53.53 14.85
C ALA A 1243 -26.25 54.77 15.48
N SER A 1244 -26.52 54.99 16.78
CA SER A 1244 -25.77 55.92 17.59
C SER A 1244 -24.30 55.49 17.67
N VAL A 1245 -23.45 56.35 17.14
CA VAL A 1245 -22.00 56.28 17.29
C VAL A 1245 -21.67 56.54 18.77
N SER A 1246 -21.26 55.49 19.47
CA SER A 1246 -20.51 55.62 20.73
C SER A 1246 -19.03 55.66 20.38
N PRO A 1247 -18.28 56.74 20.70
CA PRO A 1247 -16.86 56.81 20.47
C PRO A 1247 -16.13 56.13 21.62
N LEU A 1248 -15.38 55.05 21.33
CA LEU A 1248 -14.19 54.59 22.07
C LEU A 1248 -13.37 53.61 21.21
#